data_AF-A0A9E6DJW5-F1
#
_entry.id   AF-A0A9E6DJW5-F1
#
_cell.length_a   1.000
_cell.length_b   1.000
_cell.length_c   1.000
_cell.angle_alpha   90.00
_cell.angle_beta   90.00
_cell.angle_gamma   90.00
#
_symmetry.space_group_name_H-M   'P 1'
#
loop_
_entity.id
_entity.type
_entity.pdbx_description
1 polymer ?
#
loop_
_entity_poly.entity_id
_entity_poly.type
_entity_poly.pdbx_seq_one_letter_code
_entity_poly.pdbx_strand_id
1 'polypeptide(L)'
;MGADTAGASDDDDQTAGWQGDLIVTVTDFDFDAEPTAQVAFSLDGSQLPGSPVSVTEGNPVATLSSVTIPDALSAVIVATVVSSALGTGTSVLNVVVDTLAPGEVADLSATELKRRDASFTLSWTPATDNGGGAVDYYDVRVADSADTGVIFAEENFETNGAAVVFSGSTSAPSMAMPGQTMEADQYFAVRAVDAVGNVGPVAFTAAVATHFYVTVLESPASLLQSPVANERFGAAIDGTADLDGDGLSDLVVGSRKGGVVYIYWGSASGYSATADVTITGAANMDFGSAVAVVGDVDGDDALDIAIGAFGAGAVHLYGGYKTRADWTNKAIPLISTITPGTGGFYLEFGANITPLGDFDGDTYPDFAIGVPLTLTTGFTGSVVIVRGSATALPAIMSIENNLGKLAGDRIRQIMAPPSTFGFGYILGTGPYYGTPAGSIVVGAPGSDPTPGNAHSYAPGNGDDDGLFLADAVEHSVVEEPGFGFALTGVGVFDGHMAIGVSSPTVSKAYAYFGSETGGMFTNRVVFENTGGDRSGDRFGEVVIGGALWGQGAGTQVSFIGADSTPDLVLAGDFELGVVPTVYIVDGSAAQTAGQMGSPVDVKTIATVALDLGDDSGFTNVDQVTMPWVGSALHNSVIGDLNGDGVGDFAIGENVGGENVDYDGRAVVIW
;
A
#
# COMPACT_ATOMS: atom_id res chain seq x y z
N MET A 1 27.06 44.10 -56.83
CA MET A 1 26.73 42.67 -56.94
C MET A 1 26.22 42.15 -55.62
N GLY A 2 24.91 42.26 -55.42
CA GLY A 2 24.19 41.54 -54.37
C GLY A 2 23.49 40.30 -54.97
N ALA A 3 23.16 39.35 -54.11
CA ALA A 3 22.37 38.18 -54.47
C ALA A 3 21.39 37.90 -53.31
N ASP A 4 20.09 37.86 -53.62
CA ASP A 4 19.01 37.63 -52.65
C ASP A 4 18.34 36.27 -52.93
N THR A 5 18.08 35.51 -51.86
CA THR A 5 17.53 34.14 -51.90
C THR A 5 16.11 34.15 -51.36
N ALA A 6 15.13 33.73 -52.17
CA ALA A 6 13.76 33.49 -51.73
C ALA A 6 13.58 32.03 -51.31
N GLY A 7 12.95 31.79 -50.15
CA GLY A 7 12.74 30.45 -49.57
C GLY A 7 11.94 29.52 -50.50
N ALA A 8 12.25 28.23 -50.41
CA ALA A 8 11.69 27.20 -51.27
C ALA A 8 11.06 26.08 -50.43
N SER A 9 9.86 25.65 -50.81
CA SER A 9 9.23 24.44 -50.30
C SER A 9 9.97 23.22 -50.82
N ASP A 10 9.96 22.13 -50.05
CA ASP A 10 10.40 20.83 -50.55
C ASP A 10 9.38 20.32 -51.59
N ASP A 11 9.85 20.02 -52.79
CA ASP A 11 9.01 19.61 -53.92
C ASP A 11 8.80 18.08 -53.97
N ASP A 12 9.50 17.30 -53.12
CA ASP A 12 9.36 15.84 -53.01
C ASP A 12 9.53 15.38 -51.55
N ASP A 13 8.48 14.86 -50.93
CA ASP A 13 8.49 14.40 -49.53
C ASP A 13 8.94 12.93 -49.36
N GLN A 14 9.29 12.23 -50.45
CA GLN A 14 9.64 10.81 -50.43
C GLN A 14 11.14 10.53 -50.53
N THR A 15 11.95 11.52 -50.93
CA THR A 15 13.40 11.37 -51.08
C THR A 15 14.11 12.08 -49.94
N ALA A 16 15.01 11.39 -49.24
CA ALA A 16 15.77 11.99 -48.13
C ALA A 16 16.61 13.20 -48.59
N GLY A 17 16.62 14.25 -47.78
CA GLY A 17 17.15 15.56 -48.10
C GLY A 17 16.07 16.54 -48.54
N TRP A 18 16.46 17.78 -48.82
CA TRP A 18 15.58 18.79 -49.41
C TRP A 18 15.67 18.73 -50.95
N GLN A 19 14.52 18.78 -51.64
CA GLN A 19 14.46 18.91 -53.09
C GLN A 19 13.75 20.18 -53.53
N GLY A 20 14.35 20.86 -54.51
CA GLY A 20 13.68 22.00 -55.14
C GLY A 20 14.61 22.87 -55.97
N ASP A 21 14.10 24.02 -56.35
CA ASP A 21 14.82 24.99 -57.17
C ASP A 21 15.55 26.01 -56.29
N LEU A 22 16.86 26.17 -56.50
CA LEU A 22 17.62 27.26 -55.89
C LEU A 22 17.56 28.49 -56.80
N ILE A 23 17.01 29.59 -56.27
CA ILE A 23 16.79 30.82 -57.02
C ILE A 23 17.58 31.96 -56.40
N VAL A 24 18.44 32.59 -57.21
CA VAL A 24 19.19 33.79 -56.82
C VAL A 24 18.99 34.87 -57.85
N THR A 25 18.59 36.06 -57.39
CA THR A 25 18.50 37.24 -58.25
C THR A 25 19.81 38.02 -58.18
N VAL A 26 20.44 38.25 -59.33
CA VAL A 26 21.65 39.09 -59.42
C VAL A 26 21.23 40.56 -59.40
N THR A 27 21.66 41.29 -58.37
CA THR A 27 21.42 42.73 -58.23
C THR A 27 22.72 43.51 -58.36
N ASP A 28 22.64 44.74 -58.88
CA ASP A 28 23.78 45.65 -59.05
C ASP A 28 24.94 45.02 -59.86
N PHE A 29 24.61 44.44 -61.03
CA PHE A 29 25.55 43.99 -62.05
C PHE A 29 25.46 44.89 -63.28
N ASP A 30 26.60 45.37 -63.78
CA ASP A 30 26.67 46.24 -64.95
C ASP A 30 26.62 45.40 -66.24
N PHE A 31 25.40 45.07 -66.68
CA PHE A 31 25.18 44.28 -67.89
C PHE A 31 25.51 45.03 -69.19
N ASP A 32 25.63 46.36 -69.14
CA ASP A 32 26.10 47.16 -70.27
C ASP A 32 27.61 46.96 -70.51
N ALA A 33 28.38 46.79 -69.42
CA ALA A 33 29.81 46.50 -69.48
C ALA A 33 30.13 45.01 -69.74
N GLU A 34 29.32 44.08 -69.22
CA GLU A 34 29.45 42.64 -69.44
C GLU A 34 28.06 42.03 -69.73
N PRO A 35 27.72 41.68 -70.98
CA PRO A 35 26.36 41.31 -71.38
C PRO A 35 25.80 40.03 -70.71
N THR A 36 26.66 39.21 -70.12
CA THR A 36 26.29 37.98 -69.42
C THR A 36 27.08 37.84 -68.11
N ALA A 37 26.42 37.29 -67.09
CA ALA A 37 27.07 36.90 -65.83
C ALA A 37 26.89 35.40 -65.58
N GLN A 38 27.82 34.80 -64.82
CA GLN A 38 27.74 33.39 -64.40
C GLN A 38 27.55 33.33 -62.88
N VAL A 39 26.52 32.62 -62.44
CA VAL A 39 26.25 32.34 -61.02
C VAL A 39 26.65 30.91 -60.71
N ALA A 40 27.72 30.75 -59.93
CA ALA A 40 28.18 29.46 -59.42
C ALA A 40 27.51 29.16 -58.07
N PHE A 41 26.82 28.05 -57.97
CA PHE A 41 26.20 27.51 -56.76
C PHE A 41 27.10 26.41 -56.21
N SER A 42 27.33 26.46 -54.91
CA SER A 42 28.06 25.42 -54.20
C SER A 42 27.36 25.07 -52.89
N LEU A 43 27.47 23.81 -52.51
CA LEU A 43 27.06 23.25 -51.23
C LEU A 43 28.33 22.85 -50.48
N ASP A 44 28.55 23.43 -49.30
CA ASP A 44 29.73 23.20 -48.46
C ASP A 44 31.07 23.33 -49.22
N GLY A 45 31.11 24.31 -50.13
CA GLY A 45 32.27 24.61 -50.98
C GLY A 45 32.43 23.69 -52.20
N SER A 46 31.59 22.68 -52.38
CA SER A 46 31.56 21.83 -53.57
C SER A 46 30.53 22.34 -54.57
N GLN A 47 30.93 22.49 -55.85
CA GLN A 47 30.03 23.03 -56.88
C GLN A 47 28.87 22.06 -57.18
N LEU A 48 27.65 22.57 -57.21
CA LEU A 48 26.46 21.77 -57.47
C LEU A 48 26.32 21.42 -58.97
N PRO A 49 25.79 20.22 -59.31
CA PRO A 49 25.51 19.83 -60.70
C PRO A 49 24.59 20.85 -61.39
N GLY A 50 24.85 21.14 -62.67
CA GLY A 50 24.08 22.14 -63.44
C GLY A 50 24.53 23.60 -63.21
N SER A 51 25.44 23.84 -62.27
CA SER A 51 26.12 25.12 -62.07
C SER A 51 27.41 25.24 -62.90
N PRO A 52 27.82 26.43 -63.39
CA PRO A 52 27.19 27.75 -63.23
C PRO A 52 25.98 27.98 -64.15
N VAL A 53 25.08 28.87 -63.71
CA VAL A 53 23.90 29.31 -64.47
C VAL A 53 24.14 30.70 -65.06
N SER A 54 23.85 30.87 -66.35
CA SER A 54 24.04 32.15 -67.05
C SER A 54 22.83 33.07 -66.89
N VAL A 55 23.08 34.34 -66.61
CA VAL A 55 22.04 35.39 -66.51
C VAL A 55 22.34 36.58 -67.42
N THR A 56 21.31 37.34 -67.79
CA THR A 56 21.39 38.52 -68.67
C THR A 56 20.55 39.67 -68.11
N GLU A 57 20.69 40.87 -68.68
CA GLU A 57 19.89 42.05 -68.28
C GLU A 57 18.37 41.80 -68.38
N GLY A 58 17.92 41.05 -69.41
CA GLY A 58 16.51 40.71 -69.61
C GLY A 58 15.99 39.57 -68.73
N ASN A 59 16.89 38.82 -68.07
CA ASN A 59 16.56 37.78 -67.11
C ASN A 59 17.69 37.63 -66.08
N PRO A 60 17.73 38.50 -65.04
CA PRO A 60 18.81 38.54 -64.05
C PRO A 60 18.66 37.46 -62.96
N VAL A 61 17.77 36.49 -63.13
CA VAL A 61 17.47 35.43 -62.16
C VAL A 61 18.18 34.15 -62.57
N ALA A 62 19.07 33.66 -61.71
CA ALA A 62 19.66 32.34 -61.84
C ALA A 62 18.80 31.34 -61.09
N THR A 63 18.20 30.40 -61.81
CA THR A 63 17.48 29.26 -61.25
C THR A 63 18.28 28.00 -61.52
N LEU A 64 18.70 27.32 -60.47
CA LEU A 64 19.24 25.97 -60.53
C LEU A 64 18.14 25.01 -60.13
N SER A 65 17.56 24.31 -61.11
CA SER A 65 16.38 23.47 -60.86
C SER A 65 16.71 22.06 -60.41
N SER A 66 15.78 21.45 -59.67
CA SER A 66 15.85 20.05 -59.21
C SER A 66 17.13 19.74 -58.43
N VAL A 67 17.51 20.64 -57.51
CA VAL A 67 18.64 20.45 -56.61
C VAL A 67 18.23 19.49 -55.51
N THR A 68 19.12 18.55 -55.19
CA THR A 68 19.00 17.71 -53.99
C THR A 68 20.06 18.15 -53.00
N ILE A 69 19.64 18.57 -51.81
CA ILE A 69 20.52 18.85 -50.68
C ILE A 69 20.36 17.70 -49.69
N PRO A 70 21.41 16.90 -49.44
CA PRO A 70 21.35 15.82 -48.46
C PRO A 70 21.05 16.35 -47.06
N ASP A 71 20.48 15.49 -46.22
CA ASP A 71 20.32 15.74 -44.80
C ASP A 71 21.67 16.09 -44.14
N ALA A 72 21.67 17.16 -43.36
CA ALA A 72 22.84 17.68 -42.66
C ALA A 72 22.46 18.65 -41.52
N LEU A 73 23.21 18.56 -40.41
CA LEU A 73 23.20 19.50 -39.29
C LEU A 73 23.42 20.96 -39.68
N SER A 74 24.09 21.18 -40.79
CA SER A 74 24.29 22.49 -41.40
C SER A 74 24.75 22.28 -42.84
N ALA A 75 23.98 22.80 -43.79
CA ALA A 75 24.35 22.90 -45.19
C ALA A 75 24.54 24.39 -45.54
N VAL A 76 25.73 24.74 -46.01
CA VAL A 76 26.05 26.11 -46.44
C VAL A 76 25.95 26.19 -47.95
N ILE A 77 24.91 26.86 -48.42
CA ILE A 77 24.70 27.12 -49.84
C ILE A 77 25.30 28.48 -50.15
N VAL A 78 26.26 28.51 -51.08
CA VAL A 78 26.90 29.75 -51.54
C VAL A 78 26.62 29.94 -53.02
N ALA A 79 26.06 31.10 -53.36
CA ALA A 79 25.93 31.56 -54.74
C ALA A 79 26.94 32.68 -54.99
N THR A 80 27.84 32.46 -55.95
CA THR A 80 28.90 33.40 -56.31
C THR A 80 28.71 33.86 -57.75
N VAL A 81 28.54 35.16 -57.94
CA VAL A 81 28.60 35.79 -59.26
C VAL A 81 30.06 36.06 -59.58
N VAL A 82 30.58 35.44 -60.65
CA VAL A 82 31.98 35.61 -61.07
C VAL A 82 32.03 36.44 -62.35
N SER A 83 32.67 37.62 -62.28
CA SER A 83 33.01 38.43 -63.46
C SER A 83 34.51 38.65 -63.52
N SER A 84 35.10 38.42 -64.71
CA SER A 84 36.51 38.69 -64.95
C SER A 84 36.85 40.20 -65.01
N ALA A 85 35.84 41.06 -65.20
CA ALA A 85 35.99 42.50 -65.36
C ALA A 85 35.47 43.32 -64.17
N LEU A 86 34.45 42.83 -63.46
CA LEU A 86 33.68 43.61 -62.47
C LEU A 86 33.81 43.10 -61.02
N GLY A 87 34.57 42.02 -60.79
CA GLY A 87 34.80 41.44 -59.46
C GLY A 87 33.88 40.26 -59.14
N THR A 88 33.71 39.96 -57.84
CA THR A 88 32.89 38.85 -57.35
C THR A 88 31.84 39.34 -56.35
N GLY A 89 30.60 38.89 -56.50
CA GLY A 89 29.54 39.04 -55.50
C GLY A 89 29.14 37.68 -54.93
N THR A 90 28.88 37.60 -53.63
CA THR A 90 28.53 36.35 -52.94
C THR A 90 27.28 36.51 -52.11
N SER A 91 26.41 35.50 -52.11
CA SER A 91 25.34 35.33 -51.14
C SER A 91 25.46 33.95 -50.48
N VAL A 92 25.11 33.87 -49.21
CA VAL A 92 25.26 32.69 -48.37
C VAL A 92 23.93 32.41 -47.67
N LEU A 93 23.46 31.18 -47.78
CA LEU A 93 22.29 30.67 -47.08
C LEU A 93 22.71 29.46 -46.25
N ASN A 94 22.50 29.54 -44.93
CA ASN A 94 22.70 28.41 -44.03
C ASN A 94 21.35 27.75 -43.78
N VAL A 95 21.24 26.47 -44.08
CA VAL A 95 20.03 25.67 -43.82
C VAL A 95 20.37 24.44 -43.01
N VAL A 96 19.44 24.01 -42.17
CA VAL A 96 19.41 22.66 -41.61
C VAL A 96 18.47 21.87 -42.50
N VAL A 97 18.93 20.72 -42.99
CA VAL A 97 18.11 19.81 -43.79
C VAL A 97 18.03 18.53 -42.99
N ASP A 98 16.84 18.26 -42.46
CA ASP A 98 16.62 17.15 -41.54
C ASP A 98 15.24 16.56 -41.84
N THR A 99 15.22 15.59 -42.76
CA THR A 99 14.00 14.97 -43.29
C THR A 99 13.84 13.53 -42.81
N LEU A 100 14.91 12.95 -42.26
CA LEU A 100 14.90 11.62 -41.69
C LEU A 100 14.49 11.65 -40.23
N ALA A 101 13.52 10.81 -39.88
CA ALA A 101 13.17 10.60 -38.49
C ALA A 101 14.31 9.93 -37.70
N PRO A 102 14.36 10.19 -36.37
CA PRO A 102 15.21 9.44 -35.46
C PRO A 102 15.02 7.92 -35.59
N GLY A 103 16.08 7.17 -35.32
CA GLY A 103 16.00 5.72 -35.18
C GLY A 103 15.15 5.27 -33.99
N GLU A 104 14.91 3.97 -33.90
CA GLU A 104 14.22 3.37 -32.77
C GLU A 104 15.06 3.51 -31.48
N VAL A 105 14.37 3.70 -30.35
CA VAL A 105 14.97 3.65 -29.02
C VAL A 105 15.31 2.20 -28.66
N ALA A 106 16.55 1.94 -28.23
CA ALA A 106 16.99 0.59 -27.87
C ALA A 106 16.98 0.37 -26.34
N ASP A 107 16.98 -0.89 -25.91
CA ASP A 107 17.12 -1.31 -24.50
C ASP A 107 16.11 -0.67 -23.52
N LEU A 108 14.92 -0.33 -24.01
CA LEU A 108 13.85 0.22 -23.17
C LEU A 108 13.47 -0.80 -22.10
N SER A 109 13.58 -0.39 -20.85
CA SER A 109 13.23 -1.19 -19.68
C SER A 109 12.54 -0.32 -18.64
N ALA A 110 11.64 -0.94 -17.88
CA ALA A 110 11.03 -0.36 -16.69
C ALA A 110 11.40 -1.22 -15.49
N THR A 111 11.98 -0.59 -14.47
CA THR A 111 12.38 -1.25 -13.23
C THR A 111 11.57 -0.68 -12.08
N GLU A 112 11.04 -1.53 -11.21
CA GLU A 112 10.37 -1.08 -9.97
C GLU A 112 11.29 -0.14 -9.19
N LEU A 113 10.80 1.06 -8.89
CA LEU A 113 11.49 2.05 -8.05
C LEU A 113 11.02 1.93 -6.60
N LYS A 114 9.70 1.94 -6.40
CA LYS A 114 9.05 1.61 -5.13
C LYS A 114 7.73 0.90 -5.42
N ARG A 115 7.61 -0.34 -4.93
CA ARG A 115 6.44 -1.20 -5.10
C ARG A 115 5.15 -0.55 -4.59
N ARG A 116 5.18 -0.05 -3.35
CA ARG A 116 3.99 0.43 -2.61
C ARG A 116 3.58 1.87 -2.95
N ASP A 117 4.30 2.50 -3.87
CA ASP A 117 3.93 3.76 -4.55
C ASP A 117 3.59 3.52 -6.05
N ALA A 118 3.57 2.25 -6.50
CA ALA A 118 3.49 1.83 -7.91
C ALA A 118 4.37 2.68 -8.84
N SER A 119 5.64 2.85 -8.45
CA SER A 119 6.56 3.72 -9.17
C SER A 119 7.65 2.94 -9.87
N PHE A 120 8.03 3.39 -11.06
CA PHE A 120 9.05 2.76 -11.89
C PHE A 120 10.14 3.74 -12.30
N THR A 121 11.33 3.24 -12.59
CA THR A 121 12.34 3.93 -13.38
C THR A 121 12.36 3.33 -14.77
N LEU A 122 12.04 4.14 -15.77
CA LEU A 122 12.29 3.81 -17.16
C LEU A 122 13.73 4.15 -17.51
N SER A 123 14.36 3.30 -18.31
CA SER A 123 15.68 3.56 -18.89
C SER A 123 15.76 3.01 -20.31
N TRP A 124 16.51 3.69 -21.17
CA TRP A 124 16.71 3.30 -22.56
C TRP A 124 18.04 3.81 -23.10
N THR A 125 18.48 3.26 -24.23
CA THR A 125 19.62 3.78 -24.98
C THR A 125 19.13 4.89 -25.93
N PRO A 126 19.74 6.09 -25.92
CA PRO A 126 19.34 7.17 -26.83
C PRO A 126 19.33 6.73 -28.29
N ALA A 127 18.23 7.02 -28.98
CA ALA A 127 18.15 6.84 -30.44
C ALA A 127 19.18 7.73 -31.15
N THR A 128 19.74 7.22 -32.25
CA THR A 128 20.53 8.03 -33.17
C THR A 128 19.63 8.66 -34.21
N ASP A 129 19.83 9.93 -34.50
CA ASP A 129 19.21 10.57 -35.63
C ASP A 129 20.08 10.42 -36.89
N ASN A 130 19.47 9.87 -37.94
CA ASN A 130 20.14 9.56 -39.20
C ASN A 130 20.17 10.75 -40.16
N GLY A 131 19.37 11.81 -39.92
CA GLY A 131 19.42 13.09 -40.65
C GLY A 131 20.57 14.00 -40.22
N GLY A 132 21.31 13.57 -39.19
CA GLY A 132 22.48 14.24 -38.65
C GLY A 132 22.18 15.05 -37.40
N GLY A 133 20.91 15.39 -37.13
CA GLY A 133 20.42 16.08 -35.94
C GLY A 133 20.71 15.36 -34.62
N ALA A 134 20.29 16.00 -33.52
CA ALA A 134 20.18 15.34 -32.22
C ALA A 134 18.70 15.15 -31.92
N VAL A 135 18.36 14.06 -31.22
CA VAL A 135 17.03 13.91 -30.62
C VAL A 135 16.77 15.11 -29.70
N ASP A 136 15.70 15.84 -29.94
CA ASP A 136 15.30 17.00 -29.13
C ASP A 136 14.60 16.52 -27.87
N TYR A 137 13.68 15.55 -28.01
CA TYR A 137 13.00 14.93 -26.88
C TYR A 137 12.49 13.51 -27.11
N TYR A 138 12.05 12.89 -26.01
CA TYR A 138 11.34 11.61 -26.02
C TYR A 138 9.87 11.80 -25.59
N ASP A 139 8.94 11.20 -26.33
CA ASP A 139 7.52 11.11 -25.96
C ASP A 139 7.29 9.75 -25.26
N VAL A 140 6.82 9.80 -24.01
CA VAL A 140 6.70 8.63 -23.11
C VAL A 140 5.24 8.43 -22.74
N ARG A 141 4.75 7.20 -22.89
CA ARG A 141 3.35 6.82 -22.59
C ARG A 141 3.27 5.55 -21.76
N VAL A 142 2.15 5.41 -21.05
CA VAL A 142 1.81 4.22 -20.27
C VAL A 142 0.40 3.75 -20.60
N ALA A 143 0.18 2.45 -20.54
CA ALA A 143 -1.12 1.81 -20.66
C ALA A 143 -1.25 0.66 -19.66
N ASP A 144 -2.48 0.39 -19.24
CA ASP A 144 -2.88 -0.69 -18.32
C ASP A 144 -3.53 -1.87 -19.06
N SER A 145 -3.29 -1.99 -20.38
CA SER A 145 -3.89 -3.00 -21.24
C SER A 145 -2.88 -3.66 -22.16
N ALA A 146 -3.03 -4.97 -22.33
CA ALA A 146 -2.17 -5.83 -23.14
C ALA A 146 -2.30 -5.61 -24.65
N ASP A 147 -3.29 -4.84 -25.12
CA ASP A 147 -3.48 -4.51 -26.55
C ASP A 147 -2.50 -3.42 -27.03
N THR A 148 -1.24 -3.52 -26.62
CA THR A 148 -0.16 -2.55 -26.89
C THR A 148 0.06 -2.29 -28.38
N GLY A 149 -0.11 -3.30 -29.24
CA GLY A 149 -0.02 -3.15 -30.69
C GLY A 149 -1.14 -2.32 -31.33
N VAL A 150 -2.24 -2.07 -30.60
CA VAL A 150 -3.33 -1.17 -31.02
C VAL A 150 -3.21 0.17 -30.30
N ILE A 151 -2.86 0.15 -29.02
CA ILE A 151 -2.77 1.36 -28.16
C ILE A 151 -1.55 2.21 -28.53
N PHE A 152 -0.40 1.58 -28.77
CA PHE A 152 0.85 2.23 -29.14
C PHE A 152 1.15 2.18 -30.65
N ALA A 153 0.18 1.77 -31.48
CA ALA A 153 0.33 1.90 -32.93
C ALA A 153 0.61 3.37 -33.29
N GLU A 154 1.47 3.62 -34.29
CA GLU A 154 1.90 4.98 -34.65
C GLU A 154 0.71 5.92 -34.93
N GLU A 155 -0.34 5.41 -35.59
CA GLU A 155 -1.59 6.12 -35.90
C GLU A 155 -2.46 6.46 -34.67
N ASN A 156 -2.28 5.72 -33.59
CA ASN A 156 -3.08 5.78 -32.37
C ASN A 156 -2.34 6.39 -31.19
N PHE A 157 -1.02 6.56 -31.32
CA PHE A 157 -0.15 7.06 -30.27
C PHE A 157 -0.70 8.38 -29.72
N GLU A 158 -1.25 9.26 -30.56
CA GLU A 158 -1.81 10.56 -30.16
C GLU A 158 -3.31 10.60 -29.85
N THR A 159 -4.09 9.58 -30.25
CA THR A 159 -5.57 9.64 -30.27
C THR A 159 -6.28 8.64 -29.36
N ASN A 160 -5.63 7.54 -28.94
CA ASN A 160 -6.28 6.43 -28.22
C ASN A 160 -6.17 6.48 -26.69
N GLY A 161 -6.36 7.64 -26.06
CA GLY A 161 -6.72 7.71 -24.64
C GLY A 161 -5.72 7.09 -23.64
N ALA A 162 -4.51 6.69 -24.06
CA ALA A 162 -3.42 6.37 -23.14
C ALA A 162 -3.24 7.56 -22.21
N ALA A 163 -3.16 7.33 -20.90
CA ALA A 163 -2.97 8.40 -19.94
C ALA A 163 -1.63 9.09 -20.24
N VAL A 164 -1.70 10.22 -20.94
CA VAL A 164 -0.53 11.04 -21.27
C VAL A 164 -0.13 11.77 -20.00
N VAL A 165 0.73 11.15 -19.19
CA VAL A 165 1.23 11.77 -17.95
C VAL A 165 2.56 12.49 -18.17
N PHE A 166 3.24 12.29 -19.32
CA PHE A 166 4.44 13.06 -19.61
C PHE A 166 4.70 13.31 -21.12
N SER A 167 4.12 14.38 -21.65
CA SER A 167 4.60 15.04 -22.87
C SER A 167 5.60 16.15 -22.49
N GLY A 168 6.75 15.77 -21.92
CA GLY A 168 7.80 16.70 -21.54
C GLY A 168 9.12 16.36 -22.23
N SER A 169 9.87 17.38 -22.66
CA SER A 169 11.18 17.13 -23.23
C SER A 169 12.19 16.74 -22.14
N THR A 170 12.62 15.48 -22.17
CA THR A 170 13.87 15.11 -21.49
C THR A 170 14.88 14.71 -22.55
N SER A 171 16.09 15.24 -22.42
CA SER A 171 17.27 14.73 -23.14
C SER A 171 17.88 13.53 -22.43
N ALA A 172 17.26 13.05 -21.34
CA ALA A 172 17.81 12.04 -20.46
C ALA A 172 17.31 10.64 -20.87
N PRO A 173 18.20 9.63 -21.00
CA PRO A 173 17.84 8.24 -21.28
C PRO A 173 17.16 7.51 -20.11
N SER A 174 16.59 8.24 -19.15
CA SER A 174 15.96 7.66 -17.96
C SER A 174 14.94 8.60 -17.36
N MET A 175 13.85 8.05 -16.82
CA MET A 175 12.75 8.81 -16.22
C MET A 175 12.10 8.05 -15.06
N ALA A 176 11.72 8.76 -14.00
CA ALA A 176 10.86 8.21 -12.96
C ALA A 176 9.38 8.35 -13.37
N MET A 177 8.63 7.26 -13.22
CA MET A 177 7.20 7.14 -13.50
C MET A 177 6.47 6.81 -12.20
N PRO A 178 6.12 7.81 -11.36
CA PRO A 178 5.41 7.58 -10.10
C PRO A 178 3.91 7.32 -10.33
N GLY A 179 3.25 6.65 -9.36
CA GLY A 179 1.79 6.62 -9.26
C GLY A 179 1.09 5.85 -10.39
N GLN A 180 1.62 4.70 -10.79
CA GLN A 180 0.92 3.78 -11.68
C GLN A 180 -0.15 2.98 -10.93
N THR A 181 -0.94 2.18 -11.64
CA THR A 181 -1.95 1.33 -11.00
C THR A 181 -1.29 0.09 -10.39
N MET A 182 -1.44 -0.09 -9.07
CA MET A 182 -1.03 -1.31 -8.36
C MET A 182 -1.87 -2.52 -8.82
N GLU A 183 -1.30 -3.73 -8.71
CA GLU A 183 -1.96 -4.99 -9.10
C GLU A 183 -2.40 -5.09 -10.57
N ALA A 184 -1.93 -4.18 -11.44
CA ALA A 184 -2.27 -4.17 -12.86
C ALA A 184 -1.01 -4.11 -13.73
N ASP A 185 -1.02 -4.92 -14.80
CA ASP A 185 0.02 -4.87 -15.84
C ASP A 185 0.12 -3.47 -16.45
N GLN A 186 1.30 -2.87 -16.36
CA GLN A 186 1.66 -1.62 -17.00
C GLN A 186 2.56 -1.89 -18.19
N TYR A 187 2.34 -1.12 -19.26
CA TYR A 187 3.13 -1.16 -20.47
C TYR A 187 3.62 0.25 -20.77
N PHE A 188 4.93 0.41 -20.93
CA PHE A 188 5.52 1.71 -21.23
C PHE A 188 5.99 1.77 -22.67
N ALA A 189 5.76 2.92 -23.32
CA ALA A 189 6.20 3.17 -24.68
C ALA A 189 7.02 4.47 -24.77
N VAL A 190 8.07 4.45 -25.57
CA VAL A 190 8.96 5.59 -25.79
C VAL A 190 9.26 5.73 -27.28
N ARG A 191 9.19 6.95 -27.80
CA ARG A 191 9.68 7.29 -29.15
C ARG A 191 10.50 8.58 -29.11
N ALA A 192 11.46 8.70 -30.02
CA ALA A 192 12.30 9.88 -30.17
C ALA A 192 11.68 10.89 -31.15
N VAL A 193 11.86 12.18 -30.86
CA VAL A 193 11.47 13.29 -31.74
C VAL A 193 12.67 14.21 -31.94
N ASP A 194 12.98 14.55 -33.18
CA ASP A 194 14.07 15.49 -33.49
C ASP A 194 13.63 16.96 -33.33
N ALA A 195 14.56 17.89 -33.58
CA ALA A 195 14.34 19.32 -33.40
C ALA A 195 13.40 19.95 -34.46
N VAL A 196 13.15 19.27 -35.57
CA VAL A 196 12.26 19.72 -36.65
C VAL A 196 10.86 19.10 -36.49
N GLY A 197 10.73 18.07 -35.65
CA GLY A 197 9.50 17.41 -35.27
C GLY A 197 9.27 16.08 -35.97
N ASN A 198 10.26 15.51 -36.67
CA ASN A 198 10.10 14.15 -37.20
C ASN A 198 10.12 13.14 -36.05
N VAL A 199 9.31 12.11 -36.19
CA VAL A 199 9.00 11.17 -35.13
C VAL A 199 9.55 9.80 -35.49
N GLY A 200 10.40 9.26 -34.62
CA GLY A 200 10.97 7.92 -34.78
C GLY A 200 10.00 6.79 -34.39
N PRO A 201 10.38 5.52 -34.65
CA PRO A 201 9.60 4.36 -34.26
C PRO A 201 9.34 4.28 -32.75
N VAL A 202 8.24 3.63 -32.37
CA VAL A 202 7.85 3.40 -30.98
C VAL A 202 8.47 2.11 -30.45
N ALA A 203 9.26 2.22 -29.37
CA ALA A 203 9.68 1.09 -28.56
C ALA A 203 8.74 0.93 -27.36
N PHE A 204 8.48 -0.29 -26.91
CA PHE A 204 7.67 -0.54 -25.71
C PHE A 204 8.20 -1.70 -24.86
N THR A 205 7.90 -1.67 -23.57
CA THR A 205 8.27 -2.72 -22.62
C THR A 205 7.32 -3.91 -22.74
N ALA A 206 7.76 -5.08 -22.25
CA ALA A 206 6.82 -6.09 -21.79
C ALA A 206 5.99 -5.55 -20.60
N ALA A 207 4.95 -6.29 -20.20
CA ALA A 207 4.19 -5.99 -19.00
C ALA A 207 5.11 -5.90 -17.78
N VAL A 208 4.94 -4.85 -16.98
CA VAL A 208 5.55 -4.72 -15.66
C VAL A 208 4.46 -4.33 -14.68
N ALA A 209 4.52 -4.84 -13.46
CA ALA A 209 3.52 -4.57 -12.44
C ALA A 209 4.20 -4.52 -11.08
N THR A 210 3.59 -3.77 -10.16
CA THR A 210 3.91 -3.82 -8.74
C THR A 210 2.82 -4.64 -8.05
N HIS A 211 3.19 -5.84 -7.62
CA HIS A 211 2.31 -6.73 -6.86
C HIS A 211 2.74 -6.72 -5.41
N PHE A 212 1.78 -6.77 -4.51
CA PHE A 212 2.02 -7.16 -3.13
C PHE A 212 2.60 -8.57 -3.09
N TYR A 213 3.55 -8.78 -2.19
CA TYR A 213 3.93 -10.12 -1.80
C TYR A 213 2.89 -10.68 -0.85
N VAL A 214 2.51 -11.93 -1.10
CA VAL A 214 1.58 -12.66 -0.25
C VAL A 214 2.29 -13.91 0.25
N THR A 215 2.41 -14.02 1.57
CA THR A 215 2.92 -15.22 2.25
C THR A 215 1.77 -15.91 2.95
N VAL A 216 1.51 -17.17 2.57
CA VAL A 216 0.51 -18.01 3.22
C VAL A 216 1.21 -18.97 4.16
N LEU A 217 0.89 -18.89 5.44
CA LEU A 217 1.35 -19.79 6.49
C LEU A 217 0.22 -20.76 6.83
N GLU A 218 0.49 -22.05 6.74
CA GLU A 218 -0.46 -23.12 7.07
C GLU A 218 -0.07 -23.79 8.39
N SER A 219 -1.03 -24.47 9.02
CA SER A 219 -0.73 -25.20 10.26
C SER A 219 0.36 -26.26 10.02
N PRO A 220 1.39 -26.34 10.88
CA PRO A 220 2.39 -27.42 10.82
C PRO A 220 1.77 -28.78 11.23
N ALA A 221 1.11 -29.46 10.29
CA ALA A 221 0.37 -30.72 10.49
C ALA A 221 1.19 -31.90 11.10
N SER A 222 2.50 -31.75 11.30
CA SER A 222 3.41 -32.84 11.72
C SER A 222 3.75 -32.88 13.22
N LEU A 223 3.34 -31.87 14.02
CA LEU A 223 3.71 -31.79 15.44
C LEU A 223 2.69 -32.41 16.41
N LEU A 224 1.46 -32.70 15.97
CA LEU A 224 0.40 -33.21 16.84
C LEU A 224 0.11 -34.70 16.56
N GLN A 225 0.46 -35.58 17.52
CA GLN A 225 0.03 -36.99 17.55
C GLN A 225 -1.47 -37.12 17.91
N SER A 226 -2.35 -36.32 17.32
CA SER A 226 -3.79 -36.34 17.56
C SER A 226 -4.55 -36.12 16.25
N PRO A 227 -5.64 -36.86 15.96
CA PRO A 227 -6.38 -36.75 14.70
C PRO A 227 -7.37 -35.57 14.74
N VAL A 228 -6.96 -34.38 15.20
CA VAL A 228 -7.84 -33.21 15.22
C VAL A 228 -7.69 -32.47 13.89
N ALA A 229 -8.41 -32.94 12.86
CA ALA A 229 -8.78 -32.06 11.75
C ALA A 229 -9.42 -30.78 12.34
N ASN A 230 -9.11 -29.61 11.77
CA ASN A 230 -9.59 -28.29 12.22
C ASN A 230 -8.87 -27.74 13.46
N GLU A 231 -7.55 -27.58 13.35
CA GLU A 231 -6.71 -27.00 14.40
C GLU A 231 -6.98 -25.49 14.66
N ARG A 232 -7.65 -24.80 13.73
CA ARG A 232 -7.91 -23.35 13.77
C ARG A 232 -6.62 -22.55 13.95
N PHE A 233 -5.60 -22.89 13.18
CA PHE A 233 -4.43 -22.05 12.94
C PHE A 233 -4.87 -20.72 12.34
N GLY A 234 -4.18 -19.65 12.70
CA GLY A 234 -4.59 -18.29 12.34
C GLY A 234 -5.75 -17.77 13.19
N ALA A 235 -6.24 -18.47 14.23
CA ALA A 235 -7.38 -17.98 15.02
C ALA A 235 -7.12 -16.68 15.79
N ALA A 236 -5.84 -16.40 16.07
CA ALA A 236 -5.39 -15.12 16.53
C ALA A 236 -4.00 -14.84 15.96
N ILE A 237 -3.74 -13.59 15.60
CA ILE A 237 -2.47 -13.16 15.02
C ILE A 237 -2.03 -11.87 15.68
N ASP A 238 -0.74 -11.77 15.98
CA ASP A 238 -0.09 -10.52 16.35
C ASP A 238 1.26 -10.41 15.62
N GLY A 239 1.40 -9.37 14.81
CA GLY A 239 2.60 -9.05 14.05
C GLY A 239 3.21 -7.69 14.42
N THR A 240 2.86 -7.15 15.58
CA THR A 240 3.15 -5.75 15.94
C THR A 240 4.53 -5.52 16.54
N ALA A 241 5.31 -6.57 16.79
CA ALA A 241 6.51 -6.48 17.61
C ALA A 241 7.70 -7.27 17.06
N ASP A 242 8.90 -6.82 17.41
CA ASP A 242 10.19 -7.48 17.18
C ASP A 242 10.59 -8.20 18.48
N LEU A 243 10.31 -9.50 18.56
CA LEU A 243 10.53 -10.35 19.73
C LEU A 243 11.99 -10.86 19.81
N ASP A 244 12.68 -10.92 18.68
CA ASP A 244 14.04 -11.45 18.58
C ASP A 244 15.15 -10.37 18.53
N GLY A 245 14.75 -9.10 18.43
CA GLY A 245 15.55 -7.89 18.54
C GLY A 245 16.35 -7.54 17.29
N ASP A 246 15.97 -8.04 16.11
CA ASP A 246 16.69 -7.85 14.85
C ASP A 246 16.25 -6.62 14.04
N GLY A 247 15.20 -5.94 14.49
CA GLY A 247 14.63 -4.74 13.89
C GLY A 247 13.52 -4.99 12.88
N LEU A 248 13.12 -6.25 12.65
CA LEU A 248 11.99 -6.62 11.80
C LEU A 248 10.83 -7.12 12.67
N SER A 249 9.60 -6.88 12.22
CA SER A 249 8.43 -7.41 12.92
C SER A 249 8.37 -8.94 12.83
N ASP A 250 8.11 -9.58 13.97
CA ASP A 250 7.87 -11.01 14.11
C ASP A 250 6.37 -11.30 14.14
N LEU A 251 5.99 -12.54 13.80
CA LEU A 251 4.59 -12.96 13.75
C LEU A 251 4.29 -14.05 14.77
N VAL A 252 3.33 -13.79 15.64
CA VAL A 252 2.77 -14.75 16.60
C VAL A 252 1.41 -15.23 16.09
N VAL A 253 1.24 -16.54 15.92
CA VAL A 253 0.02 -17.16 15.37
C VAL A 253 -0.53 -18.23 16.30
N GLY A 254 -1.79 -18.07 16.70
CA GLY A 254 -2.52 -19.03 17.52
C GLY A 254 -3.19 -20.13 16.71
N SER A 255 -3.00 -21.38 17.15
CA SER A 255 -3.74 -22.57 16.73
C SER A 255 -4.62 -23.04 17.88
N ARG A 256 -5.83 -22.49 17.93
CA ARG A 256 -6.74 -22.61 19.08
C ARG A 256 -7.08 -24.06 19.42
N LYS A 257 -7.48 -24.87 18.44
CA LYS A 257 -7.88 -26.26 18.67
C LYS A 257 -6.67 -27.19 18.73
N GLY A 258 -5.58 -26.84 18.07
CA GLY A 258 -4.27 -27.47 18.29
C GLY A 258 -3.74 -27.27 19.71
N GLY A 259 -4.10 -26.17 20.38
CA GLY A 259 -3.60 -25.82 21.70
C GLY A 259 -2.16 -25.31 21.65
N VAL A 260 -1.79 -24.63 20.56
CA VAL A 260 -0.41 -24.25 20.24
C VAL A 260 -0.36 -22.80 19.78
N VAL A 261 0.73 -22.11 20.10
CA VAL A 261 1.09 -20.82 19.50
C VAL A 261 2.44 -20.99 18.79
N TYR A 262 2.51 -20.46 17.57
CA TYR A 262 3.69 -20.48 16.71
C TYR A 262 4.26 -19.07 16.61
N ILE A 263 5.59 -18.96 16.58
CA ILE A 263 6.27 -17.70 16.32
C ILE A 263 7.14 -17.87 15.08
N TYR A 264 7.06 -16.91 14.17
CA TYR A 264 7.81 -16.83 12.93
C TYR A 264 8.67 -15.57 12.96
N TRP A 265 9.97 -15.73 12.75
CA TRP A 265 10.86 -14.58 12.72
C TRP A 265 10.70 -13.80 11.43
N GLY A 266 10.67 -12.48 11.55
CA GLY A 266 10.64 -11.55 10.43
C GLY A 266 11.86 -11.70 9.53
N SER A 267 11.69 -11.41 8.25
CA SER A 267 12.82 -11.27 7.33
C SER A 267 12.45 -10.37 6.15
N ALA A 268 13.47 -9.78 5.52
CA ALA A 268 13.27 -9.01 4.29
C ALA A 268 12.67 -9.81 3.11
N SER A 269 12.62 -11.14 3.24
CA SER A 269 11.98 -12.05 2.28
C SER A 269 10.63 -12.59 2.77
N GLY A 270 10.05 -12.00 3.81
CA GLY A 270 8.84 -12.47 4.48
C GLY A 270 9.12 -13.53 5.55
N TYR A 271 8.10 -14.29 5.92
CA TYR A 271 8.19 -15.32 6.95
C TYR A 271 8.54 -16.70 6.37
N SER A 272 9.26 -17.51 7.15
CA SER A 272 9.48 -18.93 6.82
C SER A 272 8.18 -19.73 6.88
N ALA A 273 8.00 -20.70 5.98
CA ALA A 273 6.86 -21.62 6.04
C ALA A 273 6.86 -22.52 7.30
N THR A 274 8.02 -22.67 7.96
CA THR A 274 8.16 -23.41 9.22
C THR A 274 8.31 -22.43 10.36
N ALA A 275 7.52 -22.60 11.42
CA ALA A 275 7.62 -21.81 12.64
C ALA A 275 8.99 -21.99 13.31
N ASP A 276 9.56 -20.90 13.80
CA ASP A 276 10.84 -20.90 14.49
C ASP A 276 10.70 -21.30 15.96
N VAL A 277 9.58 -20.94 16.59
CA VAL A 277 9.26 -21.28 17.97
C VAL A 277 7.85 -21.81 18.11
N THR A 278 7.67 -22.71 19.07
CA THR A 278 6.38 -23.33 19.39
C THR A 278 6.16 -23.30 20.89
N ILE A 279 5.05 -22.70 21.32
CA ILE A 279 4.55 -22.73 22.70
C ILE A 279 3.37 -23.68 22.74
N THR A 280 3.51 -24.77 23.49
CA THR A 280 2.46 -25.79 23.61
C THR A 280 1.73 -25.66 24.94
N GLY A 281 0.42 -25.38 24.88
CA GLY A 281 -0.47 -25.43 26.03
C GLY A 281 -1.18 -26.77 26.15
N ALA A 282 -2.23 -26.81 26.97
CA ALA A 282 -3.11 -27.98 27.03
C ALA A 282 -4.05 -27.99 25.81
N ALA A 283 -3.91 -29.01 24.96
CA ALA A 283 -4.82 -29.24 23.84
C ALA A 283 -6.28 -29.35 24.33
N ASN A 284 -7.23 -28.88 23.51
CA ASN A 284 -8.67 -28.78 23.82
C ASN A 284 -9.07 -27.82 24.95
N MET A 285 -8.12 -27.07 25.52
CA MET A 285 -8.41 -25.95 26.43
C MET A 285 -8.45 -24.61 25.69
N ASP A 286 -8.48 -24.68 24.35
CA ASP A 286 -8.47 -23.52 23.46
C ASP A 286 -7.28 -22.58 23.70
N PHE A 287 -6.12 -23.13 24.10
CA PHE A 287 -4.85 -22.38 24.17
C PHE A 287 -4.47 -21.86 22.78
N GLY A 288 -4.09 -20.58 22.69
CA GLY A 288 -3.88 -19.91 21.40
C GLY A 288 -5.16 -19.33 20.80
N SER A 289 -6.22 -19.17 21.58
CA SER A 289 -7.46 -18.51 21.14
C SER A 289 -7.34 -17.00 20.96
N ALA A 290 -6.42 -16.40 21.69
CA ALA A 290 -6.03 -15.00 21.61
C ALA A 290 -4.51 -14.96 21.85
N VAL A 291 -3.81 -14.10 21.11
CA VAL A 291 -2.40 -13.81 21.30
C VAL A 291 -2.21 -12.30 21.26
N ALA A 292 -1.36 -11.78 22.13
CA ALA A 292 -0.97 -10.38 22.12
C ALA A 292 0.45 -10.25 22.68
N VAL A 293 1.32 -9.55 21.98
CA VAL A 293 2.59 -9.03 22.53
C VAL A 293 2.23 -7.79 23.33
N VAL A 294 2.34 -7.90 24.65
CA VAL A 294 1.80 -6.91 25.60
C VAL A 294 2.85 -5.93 26.12
N GLY A 295 4.09 -6.00 25.59
CA GLY A 295 5.21 -5.21 26.07
C GLY A 295 5.91 -5.87 27.26
N ASP A 296 6.81 -5.16 27.92
CA ASP A 296 7.51 -5.61 29.13
C ASP A 296 6.65 -5.38 30.39
N VAL A 297 5.71 -6.30 30.65
CA VAL A 297 4.74 -6.14 31.74
C VAL A 297 5.39 -6.47 33.09
N ASP A 298 6.37 -7.36 33.14
CA ASP A 298 7.02 -7.79 34.39
C ASP A 298 8.31 -7.04 34.76
N GLY A 299 8.75 -6.12 33.89
CA GLY A 299 9.83 -5.17 34.13
C GLY A 299 11.23 -5.79 34.00
N ASP A 300 11.38 -6.83 33.18
CA ASP A 300 12.63 -7.53 32.95
C ASP A 300 13.40 -7.06 31.69
N ASP A 301 12.89 -6.03 31.01
CA ASP A 301 13.25 -5.48 29.70
C ASP A 301 13.22 -6.49 28.54
N ALA A 302 12.40 -7.53 28.61
CA ALA A 302 12.01 -8.36 27.46
C ALA A 302 10.52 -8.14 27.14
N LEU A 303 10.13 -8.40 25.89
CA LEU A 303 8.72 -8.37 25.52
C LEU A 303 8.00 -9.61 26.03
N ASP A 304 6.80 -9.41 26.58
CA ASP A 304 5.93 -10.47 27.04
C ASP A 304 4.80 -10.74 26.05
N ILE A 305 4.39 -12.02 25.99
CA ILE A 305 3.32 -12.54 25.16
C ILE A 305 2.22 -13.08 26.05
N ALA A 306 1.04 -12.48 25.97
CA ALA A 306 -0.17 -12.95 26.61
C ALA A 306 -0.92 -13.92 25.69
N ILE A 307 -1.17 -15.13 26.17
CA ILE A 307 -1.84 -16.20 25.41
C ILE A 307 -3.12 -16.62 26.13
N GLY A 308 -4.22 -16.52 25.42
CA GLY A 308 -5.53 -16.96 25.86
C GLY A 308 -5.70 -18.48 25.82
N ALA A 309 -6.35 -19.02 26.85
CA ALA A 309 -6.82 -20.40 26.91
C ALA A 309 -8.28 -20.39 27.38
N PHE A 310 -9.20 -19.85 26.56
CA PHE A 310 -10.55 -19.55 27.04
C PHE A 310 -11.33 -20.81 27.46
N GLY A 311 -11.01 -21.97 26.89
CA GLY A 311 -11.62 -23.25 27.28
C GLY A 311 -11.26 -23.65 28.70
N ALA A 312 -10.06 -23.28 29.16
CA ALA A 312 -9.67 -23.37 30.56
C ALA A 312 -10.07 -22.14 31.41
N GLY A 313 -10.49 -21.05 30.76
CA GLY A 313 -10.75 -19.76 31.40
C GLY A 313 -9.48 -19.17 31.99
N ALA A 314 -8.39 -19.09 31.21
CA ALA A 314 -7.13 -18.54 31.67
C ALA A 314 -6.43 -17.68 30.60
N VAL A 315 -5.54 -16.80 31.06
CA VAL A 315 -4.52 -16.14 30.24
C VAL A 315 -3.15 -16.47 30.81
N HIS A 316 -2.20 -16.85 29.96
CA HIS A 316 -0.85 -17.18 30.34
C HIS A 316 0.11 -16.14 29.77
N LEU A 317 0.96 -15.57 30.62
CA LEU A 317 1.98 -14.62 30.22
C LEU A 317 3.32 -15.35 30.08
N TYR A 318 3.92 -15.29 28.90
CA TYR A 318 5.22 -15.87 28.57
C TYR A 318 6.20 -14.76 28.19
N GLY A 319 7.49 -14.90 28.49
CA GLY A 319 8.46 -13.86 28.15
C GLY A 319 9.86 -14.13 28.71
N GLY A 320 10.64 -13.06 28.86
CA GLY A 320 12.00 -13.08 29.42
C GLY A 320 13.14 -13.38 28.45
N TYR A 321 12.87 -13.30 27.14
CA TYR A 321 13.87 -13.48 26.08
C TYR A 321 14.00 -12.19 25.25
N LYS A 322 15.23 -11.68 25.12
CA LYS A 322 15.51 -10.38 24.48
C LYS A 322 16.14 -10.50 23.11
N THR A 323 16.71 -11.67 22.81
CA THR A 323 17.43 -11.91 21.55
C THR A 323 17.03 -13.26 20.98
N ARG A 324 17.13 -13.42 19.66
CA ARG A 324 16.90 -14.72 18.97
C ARG A 324 17.60 -15.92 19.60
N ALA A 325 18.80 -15.71 20.16
CA ALA A 325 19.57 -16.78 20.81
C ALA A 325 18.94 -17.26 22.14
N ASP A 326 18.15 -16.41 22.78
CA ASP A 326 17.45 -16.74 24.02
C ASP A 326 16.26 -17.69 23.77
N TRP A 327 15.59 -17.51 22.62
CA TRP A 327 14.45 -18.32 22.17
C TRP A 327 14.83 -19.73 21.69
N THR A 328 16.11 -19.98 21.34
CA THR A 328 16.50 -21.25 20.71
C THR A 328 16.61 -22.40 21.73
N ASN A 329 15.90 -23.52 21.49
CA ASN A 329 16.01 -24.80 22.22
C ASN A 329 15.73 -24.75 23.75
N LYS A 330 14.91 -23.81 24.22
CA LYS A 330 14.47 -23.74 25.62
C LYS A 330 12.96 -23.65 25.71
N ALA A 331 12.38 -24.23 26.76
CA ALA A 331 11.01 -23.90 27.14
C ALA A 331 10.94 -22.41 27.45
N ILE A 332 9.97 -21.71 26.87
CA ILE A 332 9.78 -20.29 27.14
C ILE A 332 9.25 -20.14 28.58
N PRO A 333 9.84 -19.25 29.40
CA PRO A 333 9.39 -19.02 30.76
C PRO A 333 7.91 -18.61 30.81
N LEU A 334 7.14 -19.30 31.65
CA LEU A 334 5.82 -18.86 32.06
C LEU A 334 6.00 -17.88 33.23
N ILE A 335 5.64 -16.62 33.02
CA ILE A 335 5.76 -15.53 33.98
C ILE A 335 4.60 -15.59 34.98
N SER A 336 3.37 -15.64 34.46
CA SER A 336 2.15 -15.63 35.29
C SER A 336 1.00 -16.33 34.59
N THR A 337 0.06 -16.85 35.37
CA THR A 337 -1.25 -17.32 34.90
C THR A 337 -2.35 -16.49 35.55
N ILE A 338 -3.15 -15.82 34.72
CA ILE A 338 -4.30 -15.04 35.15
C ILE A 338 -5.55 -15.91 35.03
N THR A 339 -6.31 -16.02 36.11
CA THR A 339 -7.55 -16.81 36.15
C THR A 339 -8.70 -16.03 36.80
N PRO A 340 -9.95 -16.26 36.38
CA PRO A 340 -11.09 -15.89 37.18
C PRO A 340 -11.05 -16.65 38.51
N GLY A 341 -11.48 -16.01 39.60
CA GLY A 341 -11.55 -16.69 40.88
C GLY A 341 -12.74 -17.65 41.01
N THR A 342 -12.81 -18.32 42.16
CA THR A 342 -13.68 -19.45 42.53
C THR A 342 -15.20 -19.21 42.65
N GLY A 343 -15.72 -18.03 42.33
CA GLY A 343 -17.02 -17.51 42.75
C GLY A 343 -17.72 -16.64 41.70
N GLY A 344 -17.12 -16.47 40.52
CA GLY A 344 -17.79 -15.96 39.32
C GLY A 344 -17.72 -16.96 38.17
N PHE A 345 -18.80 -17.07 37.39
CA PHE A 345 -18.75 -17.75 36.09
C PHE A 345 -18.36 -16.70 35.05
N TYR A 346 -17.11 -16.76 34.58
CA TYR A 346 -16.57 -15.95 33.50
C TYR A 346 -16.54 -16.83 32.24
N LEU A 347 -17.53 -16.66 31.37
CA LEU A 347 -17.53 -17.38 30.10
C LEU A 347 -16.57 -16.66 29.14
N GLU A 348 -15.78 -17.43 28.39
CA GLU A 348 -14.85 -16.94 27.36
C GLU A 348 -13.72 -16.03 27.91
N PHE A 349 -13.37 -16.14 29.20
CA PHE A 349 -12.21 -15.43 29.76
C PHE A 349 -10.93 -15.83 29.01
N GLY A 350 -10.21 -14.85 28.46
CA GLY A 350 -9.03 -15.11 27.62
C GLY A 350 -9.34 -15.33 26.14
N ALA A 351 -10.57 -15.04 25.70
CA ALA A 351 -10.92 -15.06 24.28
C ALA A 351 -10.49 -13.78 23.54
N ASN A 352 -10.23 -12.67 24.25
CA ASN A 352 -9.75 -11.41 23.69
C ASN A 352 -8.73 -10.77 24.63
N ILE A 353 -7.60 -10.35 24.08
CA ILE A 353 -6.50 -9.70 24.79
C ILE A 353 -6.02 -8.54 23.92
N THR A 354 -5.73 -7.38 24.51
CA THR A 354 -5.18 -6.23 23.80
C THR A 354 -4.07 -5.56 24.62
N PRO A 355 -2.95 -5.17 23.99
CA PRO A 355 -1.98 -4.28 24.64
C PRO A 355 -2.61 -2.91 24.88
N LEU A 356 -2.31 -2.29 26.02
CA LEU A 356 -2.73 -0.93 26.33
C LEU A 356 -1.56 0.06 26.32
N GLY A 357 -0.32 -0.44 26.36
CA GLY A 357 0.86 0.38 26.65
C GLY A 357 0.83 0.84 28.10
N ASP A 358 1.57 1.91 28.43
CA ASP A 358 1.57 2.52 29.76
C ASP A 358 0.23 3.24 30.03
N PHE A 359 -0.78 2.46 30.38
CA PHE A 359 -2.15 2.92 30.47
C PHE A 359 -2.38 3.72 31.75
N ASP A 360 -1.72 3.35 32.85
CA ASP A 360 -1.83 4.05 34.13
C ASP A 360 -0.71 5.08 34.41
N GLY A 361 0.26 5.21 33.50
CA GLY A 361 1.32 6.21 33.56
C GLY A 361 2.48 5.84 34.50
N ASP A 362 2.61 4.57 34.86
CA ASP A 362 3.67 4.05 35.72
C ASP A 362 4.95 3.64 34.99
N THR A 363 5.03 3.86 33.67
CA THR A 363 6.11 3.54 32.74
C THR A 363 6.22 2.09 32.31
N TYR A 364 5.37 1.19 32.82
CA TYR A 364 5.33 -0.20 32.40
C TYR A 364 4.09 -0.47 31.54
N PRO A 365 4.23 -1.25 30.45
CA PRO A 365 3.09 -1.67 29.66
C PRO A 365 2.03 -2.44 30.47
N ASP A 366 0.78 -2.08 30.21
CA ASP A 366 -0.43 -2.71 30.70
C ASP A 366 -1.16 -3.43 29.55
N PHE A 367 -2.07 -4.33 29.90
CA PHE A 367 -2.93 -4.98 28.91
C PHE A 367 -4.34 -5.21 29.46
N ALA A 368 -5.29 -5.47 28.57
CA ALA A 368 -6.66 -5.79 28.93
C ALA A 368 -7.13 -7.14 28.38
N ILE A 369 -8.06 -7.75 29.11
CA ILE A 369 -8.71 -9.02 28.79
C ILE A 369 -10.21 -8.78 28.69
N GLY A 370 -10.80 -9.17 27.57
CA GLY A 370 -12.25 -9.15 27.34
C GLY A 370 -12.94 -10.29 28.05
N VAL A 371 -14.06 -9.97 28.71
CA VAL A 371 -14.91 -10.94 29.40
C VAL A 371 -16.36 -10.68 29.00
N PRO A 372 -16.81 -11.21 27.85
CA PRO A 372 -18.13 -10.90 27.30
C PRO A 372 -19.31 -11.19 28.21
N LEU A 373 -19.19 -12.20 29.07
CA LEU A 373 -20.31 -12.69 29.88
C LEU A 373 -19.85 -13.08 31.29
N THR A 374 -20.30 -12.30 32.28
CA THR A 374 -20.23 -12.65 33.70
C THR A 374 -21.63 -12.94 34.26
N LEU A 375 -21.77 -14.00 35.08
CA LEU A 375 -23.06 -14.42 35.64
C LEU A 375 -23.32 -13.93 37.08
N THR A 376 -22.47 -13.06 37.62
CA THR A 376 -22.49 -12.70 39.05
C THR A 376 -23.66 -11.77 39.44
N THR A 377 -24.21 -10.96 38.52
CA THR A 377 -25.32 -10.01 38.81
C THR A 377 -26.32 -9.82 37.65
N GLY A 378 -26.56 -10.85 36.83
CA GLY A 378 -27.22 -10.72 35.52
C GLY A 378 -26.17 -10.52 34.43
N PHE A 379 -26.39 -11.10 33.24
CA PHE A 379 -25.41 -11.20 32.15
C PHE A 379 -24.72 -9.87 31.81
N THR A 380 -23.63 -9.53 32.49
CA THR A 380 -22.91 -8.27 32.29
C THR A 380 -21.54 -8.61 31.73
N GLY A 381 -21.16 -7.95 30.64
CA GLY A 381 -19.81 -8.05 30.13
C GLY A 381 -18.86 -7.23 31.00
N SER A 382 -17.57 -7.57 30.94
CA SER A 382 -16.54 -6.86 31.67
C SER A 382 -15.21 -6.84 30.93
N VAL A 383 -14.36 -5.90 31.32
CA VAL A 383 -12.96 -5.80 30.89
C VAL A 383 -12.07 -5.94 32.11
N VAL A 384 -11.02 -6.74 32.02
CA VAL A 384 -10.04 -6.91 33.09
C VAL A 384 -8.73 -6.28 32.64
N ILE A 385 -8.26 -5.25 33.35
CA ILE A 385 -6.97 -4.63 33.12
C ILE A 385 -5.95 -5.32 34.02
N VAL A 386 -4.83 -5.73 33.42
CA VAL A 386 -3.65 -6.26 34.10
C VAL A 386 -2.54 -5.24 33.96
N ARG A 387 -2.00 -4.83 35.10
CA ARG A 387 -1.02 -3.75 35.17
C ARG A 387 0.41 -4.23 35.24
N GLY A 388 1.28 -3.59 34.47
CA GLY A 388 2.71 -3.84 34.47
C GLY A 388 3.39 -3.35 35.75
N SER A 389 4.69 -3.68 35.91
CA SER A 389 5.62 -2.95 36.79
C SER A 389 7.03 -3.52 36.80
N ALA A 390 7.94 -2.75 37.41
CA ALA A 390 9.25 -3.17 37.93
C ALA A 390 9.25 -4.38 38.90
N THR A 391 8.10 -4.84 39.40
CA THR A 391 8.01 -5.92 40.38
C THR A 391 7.46 -7.17 39.72
N ALA A 392 8.22 -8.26 39.83
CA ALA A 392 7.82 -9.57 39.30
C ALA A 392 6.36 -9.93 39.65
N LEU A 393 5.62 -10.34 38.62
CA LEU A 393 4.26 -10.81 38.76
C LEU A 393 4.22 -12.11 39.58
N PRO A 394 3.18 -12.33 40.41
CA PRO A 394 3.02 -13.61 41.06
C PRO A 394 2.67 -14.69 40.02
N ALA A 395 3.12 -15.92 40.26
CA ALA A 395 2.92 -17.05 39.35
C ALA A 395 1.44 -17.32 39.01
N ILE A 396 0.51 -16.98 39.91
CA ILE A 396 -0.93 -17.01 39.67
C ILE A 396 -1.54 -15.70 40.14
N MET A 397 -2.28 -15.04 39.25
CA MET A 397 -3.13 -13.90 39.58
C MET A 397 -4.60 -14.28 39.46
N SER A 398 -5.38 -14.07 40.53
CA SER A 398 -6.82 -14.34 40.55
C SER A 398 -7.61 -13.04 40.68
N ILE A 399 -8.64 -12.89 39.85
CA ILE A 399 -9.54 -11.71 39.85
C ILE A 399 -10.23 -11.53 41.21
N GLU A 400 -10.50 -12.61 41.94
CA GLU A 400 -11.21 -12.57 43.23
C GLU A 400 -10.46 -11.92 44.37
N ASN A 401 -9.13 -11.89 44.29
CA ASN A 401 -8.34 -11.35 45.39
C ASN A 401 -8.48 -9.82 45.51
N ASN A 402 -9.11 -9.13 44.53
CA ASN A 402 -9.10 -7.66 44.42
C ASN A 402 -10.47 -6.99 44.24
N LEU A 403 -11.57 -7.61 44.68
CA LEU A 403 -12.86 -6.88 44.83
C LEU A 403 -12.83 -5.84 45.97
N GLY A 404 -11.70 -5.69 46.67
CA GLY A 404 -11.50 -4.70 47.71
C GLY A 404 -10.04 -4.28 47.81
N LYS A 405 -9.76 -3.09 47.27
CA LYS A 405 -8.68 -2.14 47.63
C LYS A 405 -7.53 -2.73 48.46
N LEU A 406 -6.47 -3.17 47.80
CA LEU A 406 -5.13 -3.06 48.36
C LEU A 406 -4.29 -2.14 47.45
N ALA A 407 -3.53 -1.24 48.06
CA ALA A 407 -2.53 -0.47 47.35
C ALA A 407 -1.51 -1.45 46.73
N GLY A 408 -1.28 -1.36 45.41
CA GLY A 408 -0.38 -2.26 44.67
C GLY A 408 -1.05 -3.41 43.90
N ASP A 409 -2.38 -3.41 43.76
CA ASP A 409 -3.06 -4.45 43.00
C ASP A 409 -2.81 -4.37 41.48
N ARG A 410 -2.33 -5.49 40.91
CA ARG A 410 -2.02 -5.66 39.49
C ARG A 410 -3.22 -5.95 38.58
N ILE A 411 -4.43 -6.15 39.13
CA ILE A 411 -5.64 -6.52 38.36
C ILE A 411 -6.85 -5.68 38.76
N ARG A 412 -7.61 -5.22 37.75
CA ARG A 412 -8.85 -4.43 37.91
C ARG A 412 -9.94 -4.88 36.94
N GLN A 413 -11.21 -4.85 37.34
CA GLN A 413 -12.35 -5.25 36.51
C GLN A 413 -13.33 -4.08 36.31
N ILE A 414 -13.69 -3.80 35.06
CA ILE A 414 -14.71 -2.83 34.62
C ILE A 414 -15.95 -3.61 34.21
N MET A 415 -17.13 -3.25 34.71
CA MET A 415 -18.41 -3.91 34.39
C MET A 415 -19.36 -2.95 33.69
N ALA A 416 -20.11 -3.41 32.69
CA ALA A 416 -21.15 -2.62 32.03
C ALA A 416 -22.47 -3.41 31.85
N PRO A 417 -23.64 -2.73 31.70
CA PRO A 417 -24.97 -3.35 31.59
C PRO A 417 -25.14 -4.36 30.42
N PRO A 418 -26.25 -5.12 30.37
CA PRO A 418 -26.25 -6.49 29.87
C PRO A 418 -26.60 -6.60 28.38
N SER A 419 -25.64 -6.35 27.51
CA SER A 419 -25.63 -6.90 26.14
C SER A 419 -24.21 -6.89 25.60
N THR A 420 -23.56 -8.07 25.59
CA THR A 420 -22.32 -8.38 24.87
C THR A 420 -21.17 -7.37 25.00
N PHE A 421 -21.02 -6.71 26.14
CA PHE A 421 -19.93 -5.75 26.40
C PHE A 421 -18.57 -6.47 26.49
N GLY A 422 -17.58 -6.01 25.72
CA GLY A 422 -16.28 -6.67 25.63
C GLY A 422 -16.31 -8.01 24.89
N PHE A 423 -17.39 -8.30 24.14
CA PHE A 423 -17.50 -9.45 23.22
C PHE A 423 -16.76 -9.21 21.92
N GLY A 424 -16.74 -7.95 21.46
CA GLY A 424 -16.01 -7.51 20.28
C GLY A 424 -14.95 -6.51 20.69
N TYR A 425 -13.71 -6.99 20.76
CA TYR A 425 -12.44 -6.25 20.88
C TYR A 425 -12.42 -5.08 21.88
N ILE A 426 -11.53 -5.18 22.85
CA ILE A 426 -11.02 -4.01 23.54
C ILE A 426 -9.89 -3.44 22.68
N LEU A 427 -9.81 -2.12 22.61
CA LEU A 427 -8.69 -1.42 22.00
C LEU A 427 -8.08 -0.48 23.02
N GLY A 428 -6.79 -0.64 23.30
CA GLY A 428 -6.00 0.44 23.91
C GLY A 428 -5.66 1.47 22.84
N THR A 429 -5.94 2.74 23.09
CA THR A 429 -5.62 3.81 22.12
C THR A 429 -4.38 4.60 22.52
N GLY A 430 -3.71 4.23 23.61
CA GLY A 430 -2.63 5.03 24.19
C GLY A 430 -3.10 6.47 24.49
N PRO A 431 -2.16 7.45 24.52
CA PRO A 431 -2.43 8.89 24.69
C PRO A 431 -3.38 9.49 23.65
N TYR A 432 -4.69 9.25 23.76
CA TYR A 432 -5.67 9.66 22.75
C TYR A 432 -5.81 11.20 22.62
N TYR A 433 -5.52 11.94 23.70
CA TYR A 433 -5.57 13.41 23.78
C TYR A 433 -4.28 14.01 24.38
N GLY A 434 -3.13 13.41 24.06
CA GLY A 434 -1.83 13.87 24.56
C GLY A 434 -1.67 13.78 26.09
N THR A 435 -2.60 13.11 26.78
CA THR A 435 -2.47 12.74 28.19
C THR A 435 -1.40 11.64 28.31
N PRO A 436 -0.53 11.65 29.33
CA PRO A 436 0.46 10.60 29.52
C PRO A 436 -0.16 9.21 29.64
N ALA A 437 -1.35 9.16 30.25
CA ALA A 437 -2.14 7.94 30.41
C ALA A 437 -3.06 7.73 29.21
N GLY A 438 -3.24 6.48 28.80
CA GLY A 438 -4.02 6.12 27.61
C GLY A 438 -5.50 5.89 27.85
N SER A 439 -6.32 5.91 26.80
CA SER A 439 -7.75 5.54 26.88
C SER A 439 -7.99 4.12 26.36
N ILE A 440 -9.10 3.50 26.78
CA ILE A 440 -9.59 2.26 26.17
C ILE A 440 -10.90 2.49 25.45
N VAL A 441 -11.12 1.74 24.38
CA VAL A 441 -12.40 1.64 23.68
C VAL A 441 -12.88 0.21 23.78
N VAL A 442 -14.16 0.03 24.08
CA VAL A 442 -14.77 -1.29 24.27
C VAL A 442 -16.03 -1.38 23.42
N GLY A 443 -16.09 -2.41 22.58
CA GLY A 443 -17.27 -2.72 21.77
C GLY A 443 -18.35 -3.47 22.57
N ALA A 444 -19.60 -3.21 22.21
CA ALA A 444 -20.78 -3.94 22.67
C ALA A 444 -21.71 -4.15 21.47
N PRO A 445 -21.44 -5.15 20.60
CA PRO A 445 -22.00 -5.27 19.26
C PRO A 445 -23.53 -5.36 19.17
N GLY A 446 -24.22 -5.64 20.29
CA GLY A 446 -25.63 -5.97 20.24
C GLY A 446 -25.89 -7.20 19.37
N SER A 447 -27.15 -7.43 19.02
CA SER A 447 -27.56 -8.51 18.11
C SER A 447 -28.91 -8.13 17.53
N ASP A 448 -29.11 -8.29 16.22
CA ASP A 448 -30.34 -7.90 15.52
C ASP A 448 -31.62 -8.31 16.29
N PRO A 449 -32.53 -7.36 16.65
CA PRO A 449 -32.60 -5.94 16.23
C PRO A 449 -31.96 -4.94 17.21
N THR A 450 -31.20 -5.42 18.18
CA THR A 450 -30.56 -4.58 19.20
C THR A 450 -29.35 -3.86 18.60
N PRO A 451 -29.34 -2.52 18.60
CA PRO A 451 -28.18 -1.71 18.18
C PRO A 451 -26.88 -2.13 18.87
N GLY A 452 -25.76 -1.94 18.18
CA GLY A 452 -24.42 -2.08 18.76
C GLY A 452 -23.89 -0.74 19.27
N ASN A 453 -22.97 -0.80 20.23
CA ASN A 453 -22.32 0.37 20.83
C ASN A 453 -20.80 0.24 20.83
N ALA A 454 -20.13 1.39 20.90
CA ALA A 454 -18.75 1.50 21.36
C ALA A 454 -18.66 2.54 22.48
N HIS A 455 -17.87 2.23 23.51
CA HIS A 455 -17.68 3.07 24.69
C HIS A 455 -16.19 3.37 24.89
N SER A 456 -15.85 4.63 25.13
CA SER A 456 -14.50 5.03 25.52
C SER A 456 -14.42 5.31 27.01
N TYR A 457 -13.29 4.94 27.60
CA TYR A 457 -13.00 5.14 29.02
C TYR A 457 -11.62 5.77 29.16
N ALA A 458 -11.56 6.87 29.91
CA ALA A 458 -10.32 7.56 30.25
C ALA A 458 -9.76 7.02 31.58
N PRO A 459 -8.43 6.99 31.76
CA PRO A 459 -7.81 6.58 33.01
C PRO A 459 -8.24 7.54 34.12
N GLY A 460 -8.78 7.01 35.22
CA GLY A 460 -9.39 7.81 36.27
C GLY A 460 -8.44 8.88 36.82
N ASN A 461 -8.85 10.15 36.81
CA ASN A 461 -8.06 11.27 37.33
C ASN A 461 -7.87 11.16 38.86
N GLY A 462 -6.66 10.80 39.30
CA GLY A 462 -6.01 11.49 40.42
C GLY A 462 -6.37 11.15 41.87
N ASP A 463 -7.10 10.08 42.16
CA ASP A 463 -7.08 9.48 43.49
C ASP A 463 -6.42 8.10 43.35
N ASP A 464 -5.41 7.79 44.19
CA ASP A 464 -4.45 6.65 44.15
C ASP A 464 -5.00 5.21 43.90
N ASP A 465 -6.30 5.04 43.61
CA ASP A 465 -6.99 3.77 43.42
C ASP A 465 -7.88 3.66 42.15
N GLY A 466 -7.93 4.67 41.26
CA GLY A 466 -8.38 4.54 39.84
C GLY A 466 -9.63 3.68 39.56
N LEU A 467 -10.71 3.85 40.33
CA LEU A 467 -11.91 3.03 40.18
C LEU A 467 -12.72 3.46 38.95
N PHE A 468 -12.64 2.69 37.85
CA PHE A 468 -13.60 2.77 36.75
C PHE A 468 -14.95 2.19 37.20
N LEU A 469 -15.81 3.03 37.79
CA LEU A 469 -17.23 2.72 37.82
C LEU A 469 -17.77 2.84 36.39
N ALA A 470 -18.82 2.09 36.05
CA ALA A 470 -19.55 2.22 34.79
C ALA A 470 -19.98 3.67 34.45
N ASP A 471 -19.91 4.59 35.43
CA ASP A 471 -20.15 6.03 35.30
C ASP A 471 -18.95 6.84 34.75
N ALA A 472 -17.81 6.21 34.42
CA ALA A 472 -16.59 6.84 33.89
C ALA A 472 -16.47 6.77 32.35
N VAL A 473 -17.57 6.48 31.64
CA VAL A 473 -17.61 6.55 30.17
C VAL A 473 -17.32 8.00 29.75
N GLU A 474 -16.25 8.19 28.98
CA GLU A 474 -15.87 9.51 28.46
C GLU A 474 -16.77 9.85 27.26
N HIS A 475 -16.87 8.92 26.30
CA HIS A 475 -17.73 9.04 25.13
C HIS A 475 -18.36 7.68 24.78
N SER A 476 -19.50 7.72 24.10
CA SER A 476 -20.13 6.52 23.55
C SER A 476 -20.87 6.83 22.27
N VAL A 477 -20.94 5.85 21.39
CA VAL A 477 -21.73 5.90 20.16
C VAL A 477 -22.55 4.62 20.02
N VAL A 478 -23.72 4.77 19.41
CA VAL A 478 -24.67 3.69 19.12
C VAL A 478 -24.90 3.74 17.62
N GLU A 479 -24.71 2.61 16.95
CA GLU A 479 -25.07 2.44 15.54
C GLU A 479 -25.87 1.14 15.40
N GLU A 480 -26.07 0.66 14.18
CA GLU A 480 -26.86 -0.53 13.90
C GLU A 480 -26.32 -1.84 14.55
N PRO A 481 -27.10 -2.94 14.54
CA PRO A 481 -26.66 -4.20 15.11
C PRO A 481 -25.34 -4.68 14.51
N GLY A 482 -24.48 -5.26 15.33
CA GLY A 482 -23.12 -5.66 14.97
C GLY A 482 -22.08 -4.57 15.21
N PHE A 483 -22.47 -3.32 15.43
CA PHE A 483 -21.52 -2.21 15.61
C PHE A 483 -20.68 -2.35 16.89
N GLY A 484 -19.36 -2.37 16.75
CA GLY A 484 -18.44 -2.67 17.85
C GLY A 484 -18.07 -4.15 17.92
N PHE A 485 -18.19 -4.89 16.82
CA PHE A 485 -17.80 -6.30 16.74
C PHE A 485 -16.28 -6.48 16.75
N ALA A 486 -15.53 -5.58 16.11
CA ALA A 486 -14.08 -5.48 16.12
C ALA A 486 -13.66 -4.02 16.17
N LEU A 487 -12.50 -3.78 16.79
CA LEU A 487 -11.89 -2.47 16.95
C LEU A 487 -10.43 -2.53 16.49
N THR A 488 -9.98 -1.48 15.82
CA THR A 488 -8.57 -1.34 15.45
C THR A 488 -8.12 0.11 15.59
N GLY A 489 -6.83 0.31 15.80
CA GLY A 489 -6.23 1.63 15.72
C GLY A 489 -6.04 2.04 14.27
N VAL A 490 -6.59 3.18 13.86
CA VAL A 490 -6.29 3.72 12.52
C VAL A 490 -5.06 4.60 12.58
N GLY A 491 -4.95 5.49 13.58
CA GLY A 491 -3.85 6.47 13.64
C GLY A 491 -4.39 7.88 13.62
N VAL A 492 -3.67 8.83 13.04
CA VAL A 492 -4.07 10.23 12.93
C VAL A 492 -4.75 10.46 11.59
N PHE A 493 -6.05 10.66 11.65
CA PHE A 493 -6.95 10.89 10.53
C PHE A 493 -7.51 12.32 10.62
N ASP A 494 -7.30 13.14 9.59
CA ASP A 494 -7.67 14.57 9.57
C ASP A 494 -7.13 15.33 10.81
N GLY A 495 -5.88 15.05 11.19
CA GLY A 495 -5.23 15.65 12.36
C GLY A 495 -5.74 15.18 13.72
N HIS A 496 -6.62 14.17 13.76
CA HIS A 496 -7.21 13.62 14.97
C HIS A 496 -6.94 12.13 15.07
N MET A 497 -6.77 11.64 16.29
CA MET A 497 -6.73 10.22 16.55
C MET A 497 -8.01 9.54 16.04
N ALA A 498 -7.84 8.36 15.45
CA ALA A 498 -8.88 7.63 14.76
C ALA A 498 -8.85 6.14 15.09
N ILE A 499 -10.04 5.57 15.12
CA ILE A 499 -10.27 4.15 15.37
C ILE A 499 -11.16 3.57 14.30
N GLY A 500 -10.87 2.32 13.93
CA GLY A 500 -11.71 1.50 13.09
C GLY A 500 -12.72 0.77 13.96
N VAL A 501 -13.99 0.77 13.56
CA VAL A 501 -15.06 0.01 14.23
C VAL A 501 -15.84 -0.76 13.19
N SER A 502 -16.05 -2.05 13.43
CA SER A 502 -16.82 -2.89 12.50
C SER A 502 -18.28 -3.08 12.89
N SER A 503 -19.09 -3.35 11.87
CA SER A 503 -20.50 -3.73 11.98
C SER A 503 -20.87 -4.79 10.92
N PRO A 504 -20.29 -6.00 11.01
CA PRO A 504 -20.40 -7.01 9.96
C PRO A 504 -21.82 -7.57 9.80
N THR A 505 -22.68 -7.46 10.82
CA THR A 505 -24.09 -7.90 10.75
C THR A 505 -24.88 -7.15 9.66
N VAL A 506 -24.45 -5.94 9.31
CA VAL A 506 -25.05 -5.12 8.25
C VAL A 506 -24.08 -4.78 7.12
N SER A 507 -22.94 -5.48 7.05
CA SER A 507 -21.89 -5.27 6.05
C SER A 507 -21.34 -3.83 6.03
N LYS A 508 -20.93 -3.30 7.21
CA LYS A 508 -20.32 -1.97 7.34
C LYS A 508 -19.03 -1.94 8.16
N ALA A 509 -18.19 -0.98 7.83
CA ALA A 509 -17.04 -0.56 8.64
C ALA A 509 -17.04 0.96 8.82
N TYR A 510 -16.37 1.42 9.88
CA TYR A 510 -16.33 2.82 10.28
C TYR A 510 -14.91 3.23 10.62
N ALA A 511 -14.53 4.45 10.24
CA ALA A 511 -13.40 5.15 10.81
C ALA A 511 -13.92 6.34 11.62
N TYR A 512 -13.90 6.27 12.95
CA TYR A 512 -14.27 7.38 13.83
C TYR A 512 -13.04 8.18 14.22
N PHE A 513 -13.22 9.50 14.31
CA PHE A 513 -12.18 10.43 14.73
C PHE A 513 -12.79 11.69 15.36
N GLY A 514 -12.00 12.37 16.19
CA GLY A 514 -12.49 13.55 16.89
C GLY A 514 -11.47 14.24 17.78
N SER A 515 -11.87 15.40 18.31
CA SER A 515 -11.01 16.25 19.14
C SER A 515 -11.21 16.02 20.63
N GLU A 516 -10.28 16.49 21.47
CA GLU A 516 -10.39 16.41 22.94
C GLU A 516 -11.68 17.07 23.46
N THR A 517 -12.10 18.15 22.81
CA THR A 517 -13.30 18.91 23.24
C THR A 517 -14.60 18.26 22.74
N GLY A 518 -14.56 17.60 21.59
CA GLY A 518 -15.72 16.99 20.96
C GLY A 518 -15.96 15.54 21.35
N GLY A 519 -14.89 14.81 21.69
CA GLY A 519 -14.90 13.38 21.90
C GLY A 519 -14.50 12.57 20.68
N MET A 520 -14.10 11.32 20.89
CA MET A 520 -13.55 10.47 19.83
C MET A 520 -14.56 10.10 18.73
N PHE A 521 -15.86 10.12 19.07
CA PHE A 521 -16.93 9.69 18.19
C PHE A 521 -17.64 10.84 17.46
N THR A 522 -16.99 12.00 17.29
CA THR A 522 -17.63 13.18 16.68
C THR A 522 -17.79 13.11 15.17
N ASN A 523 -16.76 12.61 14.48
CA ASN A 523 -16.75 12.48 13.04
C ASN A 523 -16.56 11.01 12.69
N ARG A 524 -17.03 10.64 11.50
CA ARG A 524 -16.80 9.31 10.97
C ARG A 524 -16.81 9.27 9.46
N VAL A 525 -16.08 8.31 8.90
CA VAL A 525 -16.30 7.78 7.55
C VAL A 525 -17.04 6.46 7.71
N VAL A 526 -18.08 6.25 6.89
CA VAL A 526 -18.82 4.98 6.86
C VAL A 526 -18.51 4.30 5.54
N PHE A 527 -18.00 3.07 5.61
CA PHE A 527 -17.66 2.25 4.45
C PHE A 527 -18.72 1.16 4.27
N GLU A 528 -19.14 0.99 3.03
CA GLU A 528 -20.01 -0.10 2.58
C GLU A 528 -19.38 -0.77 1.37
N ASN A 529 -19.76 -2.02 1.09
CA ASN A 529 -19.42 -2.70 -0.16
C ASN A 529 -20.69 -2.80 -1.01
N THR A 530 -20.97 -1.78 -1.81
CA THR A 530 -22.22 -1.76 -2.59
C THR A 530 -22.07 -2.56 -3.88
N GLY A 531 -23.14 -3.23 -4.31
CA GLY A 531 -23.09 -4.08 -5.51
C GLY A 531 -22.20 -5.32 -5.39
N GLY A 532 -21.80 -5.73 -4.19
CA GLY A 532 -21.32 -7.09 -3.93
C GLY A 532 -22.46 -8.09 -4.17
N ASP A 533 -22.14 -9.21 -4.81
CA ASP A 533 -23.12 -10.24 -5.15
C ASP A 533 -23.67 -10.93 -3.89
N ARG A 534 -24.73 -10.33 -3.29
CA ARG A 534 -25.70 -10.86 -2.30
C ARG A 534 -25.50 -10.42 -0.84
N SER A 535 -26.61 -10.43 -0.10
CA SER A 535 -26.62 -10.37 1.36
C SER A 535 -25.80 -11.51 1.96
N GLY A 536 -24.73 -11.20 2.70
CA GLY A 536 -23.98 -12.21 3.46
C GLY A 536 -22.46 -12.19 3.35
N ASP A 537 -21.84 -11.18 2.71
CA ASP A 537 -20.37 -11.02 2.66
C ASP A 537 -19.73 -10.59 4.00
N ARG A 538 -20.58 -10.19 4.98
CA ARG A 538 -20.20 -9.68 6.30
C ARG A 538 -19.08 -8.63 6.22
N PHE A 539 -19.11 -7.79 5.18
CA PHE A 539 -18.11 -6.73 4.98
C PHE A 539 -17.89 -5.91 6.26
N GLY A 540 -16.63 -5.63 6.56
CA GLY A 540 -16.21 -5.04 7.82
C GLY A 540 -15.85 -6.07 8.88
N GLU A 541 -15.85 -7.37 8.61
CA GLU A 541 -15.28 -8.34 9.55
C GLU A 541 -13.75 -8.21 9.66
N VAL A 542 -13.09 -7.91 8.55
CA VAL A 542 -11.69 -7.50 8.55
C VAL A 542 -11.63 -5.98 8.52
N VAL A 543 -11.09 -5.40 9.60
CA VAL A 543 -10.74 -3.97 9.68
C VAL A 543 -9.36 -3.89 10.33
N ILE A 544 -8.36 -3.48 9.55
CA ILE A 544 -7.00 -3.24 10.04
C ILE A 544 -6.68 -1.78 9.76
N GLY A 545 -6.28 -1.04 10.78
CA GLY A 545 -5.81 0.33 10.63
C GLY A 545 -4.30 0.41 10.80
N GLY A 546 -3.72 1.48 10.30
CA GLY A 546 -2.29 1.72 10.31
C GLY A 546 -1.69 2.15 11.66
N ALA A 547 -2.22 1.74 12.82
CA ALA A 547 -1.64 2.17 14.10
C ALA A 547 -1.23 1.01 15.02
N LEU A 548 0.00 1.11 15.55
CA LEU A 548 0.63 0.16 16.45
C LEU A 548 0.49 0.66 17.91
N TRP A 549 -0.73 0.69 18.42
CA TRP A 549 -0.99 1.16 19.80
C TRP A 549 -0.47 0.18 20.85
N GLY A 550 0.00 0.72 21.97
CA GLY A 550 0.44 -0.06 23.14
C GLY A 550 1.91 -0.49 23.14
N GLN A 551 2.67 -0.24 22.07
CA GLN A 551 4.11 -0.56 21.94
C GLN A 551 5.01 0.69 21.93
N GLY A 552 4.52 1.82 22.46
CA GLY A 552 5.18 3.12 22.40
C GLY A 552 4.30 4.19 21.73
N ALA A 553 4.63 5.47 21.90
CA ALA A 553 3.76 6.57 21.54
C ALA A 553 3.53 6.70 20.02
N GLY A 554 2.33 6.33 19.54
CA GLY A 554 1.76 6.85 18.30
C GLY A 554 2.44 6.43 17.00
N THR A 555 3.14 5.29 16.99
CA THR A 555 3.70 4.72 15.76
C THR A 555 2.56 4.35 14.82
N GLN A 556 2.62 4.91 13.62
CA GLN A 556 1.65 4.69 12.56
C GLN A 556 2.38 4.23 11.31
N VAL A 557 1.70 3.42 10.53
CA VAL A 557 2.16 2.91 9.25
C VAL A 557 1.10 3.23 8.20
N SER A 558 1.56 3.67 7.04
CA SER A 558 0.78 3.63 5.81
C SER A 558 1.01 2.26 5.17
N PHE A 559 0.00 1.68 4.52
CA PHE A 559 0.18 0.47 3.72
C PHE A 559 0.57 0.84 2.28
N ILE A 560 0.13 1.97 1.75
CA ILE A 560 0.33 2.36 0.36
C ILE A 560 0.58 3.85 0.26
N GLY A 561 1.48 4.26 -0.62
CA GLY A 561 1.96 5.64 -0.60
C GLY A 561 2.75 5.87 0.69
N ALA A 562 4.06 6.03 0.60
CA ALA A 562 4.91 6.30 1.78
C ALA A 562 4.67 7.70 2.39
N ASP A 563 3.43 7.98 2.80
CA ASP A 563 2.95 9.20 3.42
C ASP A 563 2.61 8.98 4.90
N SER A 564 2.33 10.06 5.61
CA SER A 564 2.13 10.05 7.06
C SER A 564 0.69 9.79 7.49
N THR A 565 -0.23 9.64 6.54
CA THR A 565 -1.64 9.36 6.77
C THR A 565 -1.79 7.85 6.83
N PRO A 566 -2.37 7.30 7.91
CA PRO A 566 -2.56 5.87 8.00
C PRO A 566 -3.69 5.40 7.11
N ASP A 567 -3.51 4.20 6.58
CA ASP A 567 -4.46 3.56 5.69
C ASP A 567 -5.41 2.62 6.45
N LEU A 568 -6.42 2.13 5.71
CA LEU A 568 -7.34 1.12 6.19
C LEU A 568 -7.38 -0.07 5.25
N VAL A 569 -7.36 -1.27 5.83
CA VAL A 569 -7.67 -2.53 5.14
C VAL A 569 -9.06 -2.98 5.57
N LEU A 570 -9.91 -3.22 4.58
CA LEU A 570 -11.31 -3.60 4.76
C LEU A 570 -11.64 -4.82 3.91
N ALA A 571 -12.25 -5.85 4.52
CA ALA A 571 -12.75 -7.02 3.79
C ALA A 571 -13.94 -7.68 4.51
N GLY A 572 -14.56 -8.65 3.83
CA GLY A 572 -15.54 -9.58 4.39
C GLY A 572 -14.91 -10.91 4.84
N ASP A 573 -15.69 -11.79 5.46
CA ASP A 573 -15.25 -13.12 5.92
C ASP A 573 -15.84 -14.29 5.13
N PHE A 574 -16.78 -14.06 4.19
CA PHE A 574 -17.58 -15.12 3.59
C PHE A 574 -17.93 -14.85 2.13
N GLU A 575 -17.31 -15.57 1.19
CA GLU A 575 -17.60 -15.42 -0.23
C GLU A 575 -17.67 -16.76 -0.99
N LEU A 576 -18.66 -17.60 -0.66
CA LEU A 576 -18.93 -18.81 -1.47
C LEU A 576 -19.27 -18.45 -2.93
N GLY A 577 -18.33 -18.76 -3.84
CA GLY A 577 -18.50 -18.58 -5.28
C GLY A 577 -18.17 -17.18 -5.80
N VAL A 578 -17.47 -16.37 -5.01
CA VAL A 578 -16.89 -15.07 -5.39
C VAL A 578 -15.41 -15.08 -4.99
N VAL A 579 -14.59 -14.29 -5.69
CA VAL A 579 -13.16 -14.14 -5.39
C VAL A 579 -13.03 -13.20 -4.19
N PRO A 580 -12.45 -13.63 -3.06
CA PRO A 580 -12.36 -12.81 -1.86
C PRO A 580 -11.41 -11.63 -2.10
N THR A 581 -11.98 -10.43 -2.02
CA THR A 581 -11.26 -9.18 -2.25
C THR A 581 -10.97 -8.45 -0.95
N VAL A 582 -9.70 -8.08 -0.76
CA VAL A 582 -9.24 -7.16 0.28
C VAL A 582 -9.12 -5.77 -0.30
N TYR A 583 -9.78 -4.79 0.31
CA TYR A 583 -9.70 -3.40 -0.10
C TYR A 583 -8.71 -2.65 0.78
N ILE A 584 -7.69 -2.05 0.17
CA ILE A 584 -6.75 -1.15 0.85
C ILE A 584 -7.09 0.27 0.43
N VAL A 585 -7.49 1.06 1.41
CA VAL A 585 -7.97 2.43 1.24
C VAL A 585 -6.92 3.38 1.77
N ASP A 586 -6.40 4.24 0.89
CA ASP A 586 -5.53 5.34 1.25
C ASP A 586 -6.25 6.26 2.25
N GLY A 587 -5.61 6.56 3.38
CA GLY A 587 -6.18 7.39 4.43
C GLY A 587 -6.60 8.78 3.94
N SER A 588 -5.85 9.38 3.02
CA SER A 588 -6.15 10.69 2.43
C SER A 588 -7.38 10.65 1.51
N ALA A 589 -7.56 9.55 0.77
CA ALA A 589 -8.75 9.31 -0.05
C ALA A 589 -9.99 9.13 0.83
N ALA A 590 -9.86 8.34 1.91
CA ALA A 590 -10.94 8.13 2.86
C ALA A 590 -11.34 9.42 3.60
N GLN A 591 -10.39 10.28 3.98
CA GLN A 591 -10.70 11.60 4.56
C GLN A 591 -11.51 12.47 3.62
N THR A 592 -11.12 12.50 2.34
CA THR A 592 -11.83 13.27 1.30
C THR A 592 -13.26 12.76 1.11
N ALA A 593 -13.44 11.44 1.07
CA ALA A 593 -14.75 10.81 0.91
C ALA A 593 -15.66 10.99 2.14
N GLY A 594 -15.09 10.96 3.34
CA GLY A 594 -15.79 11.14 4.62
C GLY A 594 -16.52 12.48 4.78
N GLN A 595 -16.11 13.51 4.04
CA GLN A 595 -16.78 14.82 4.03
C GLN A 595 -18.09 14.83 3.22
N MET A 596 -18.47 13.73 2.54
CA MET A 596 -19.67 13.66 1.68
C MET A 596 -20.98 13.28 2.43
N GLY A 597 -20.92 13.02 3.73
CA GLY A 597 -22.11 12.87 4.61
C GLY A 597 -23.00 11.63 4.38
N SER A 598 -22.65 10.76 3.44
CA SER A 598 -23.32 9.48 3.15
C SER A 598 -22.30 8.34 3.19
N PRO A 599 -22.72 7.08 3.41
CA PRO A 599 -21.82 5.93 3.28
C PRO A 599 -21.11 5.91 1.92
N VAL A 600 -19.85 5.52 1.93
CA VAL A 600 -18.98 5.46 0.75
C VAL A 600 -18.80 4.01 0.36
N ASP A 601 -19.03 3.72 -0.92
CA ASP A 601 -18.72 2.40 -1.47
C ASP A 601 -17.20 2.23 -1.58
N VAL A 602 -16.65 1.26 -0.86
CA VAL A 602 -15.21 1.02 -0.76
C VAL A 602 -14.56 0.82 -2.13
N LYS A 603 -15.27 0.21 -3.09
CA LYS A 603 -14.79 -0.01 -4.47
C LYS A 603 -14.48 1.27 -5.24
N THR A 604 -15.08 2.38 -4.83
CA THR A 604 -14.93 3.67 -5.51
C THR A 604 -13.76 4.50 -4.99
N ILE A 605 -13.19 4.10 -3.84
CA ILE A 605 -12.14 4.85 -3.13
C ILE A 605 -10.91 4.01 -2.78
N ALA A 606 -11.02 2.66 -2.80
CA ALA A 606 -9.88 1.79 -2.56
C ALA A 606 -8.82 2.01 -3.64
N THR A 607 -7.59 2.21 -3.22
CA THR A 607 -6.44 2.33 -4.13
C THR A 607 -6.01 0.95 -4.63
N VAL A 608 -6.20 -0.07 -3.79
CA VAL A 608 -5.92 -1.48 -4.15
C VAL A 608 -7.13 -2.32 -3.81
N ALA A 609 -7.51 -3.17 -4.76
CA ALA A 609 -8.42 -4.29 -4.56
C ALA A 609 -7.61 -5.56 -4.83
N LEU A 610 -7.22 -6.24 -3.75
CA LEU A 610 -6.37 -7.42 -3.81
C LEU A 610 -7.25 -8.68 -3.73
N ASP A 611 -7.32 -9.39 -4.85
CA ASP A 611 -8.02 -10.67 -4.95
C ASP A 611 -7.10 -11.80 -4.47
N LEU A 612 -7.43 -12.44 -3.34
CA LEU A 612 -6.61 -13.55 -2.81
C LEU A 612 -6.88 -14.90 -3.50
N GLY A 613 -7.45 -14.86 -4.71
CA GLY A 613 -7.66 -15.99 -5.61
C GLY A 613 -8.84 -16.89 -5.27
N ASP A 614 -9.29 -17.67 -6.25
CA ASP A 614 -9.99 -18.93 -5.99
C ASP A 614 -8.97 -20.05 -5.78
N ASP A 615 -9.28 -21.04 -4.96
CA ASP A 615 -8.32 -22.06 -4.54
C ASP A 615 -8.04 -23.14 -5.62
N SER A 616 -8.05 -22.77 -6.91
CA SER A 616 -7.95 -23.71 -8.04
C SER A 616 -6.57 -24.37 -8.21
N GLY A 617 -5.57 -23.96 -7.44
CA GLY A 617 -4.24 -24.59 -7.35
C GLY A 617 -4.21 -25.89 -6.52
N PHE A 618 -5.18 -26.13 -5.63
CA PHE A 618 -5.27 -27.34 -4.82
C PHE A 618 -6.09 -28.43 -5.53
N THR A 619 -5.47 -29.07 -6.52
CA THR A 619 -6.14 -30.07 -7.39
C THR A 619 -6.28 -31.47 -6.79
N ASN A 620 -6.25 -31.62 -5.46
CA ASN A 620 -6.39 -32.95 -4.87
C ASN A 620 -7.20 -32.92 -3.57
N VAL A 621 -8.50 -33.17 -3.71
CA VAL A 621 -9.28 -34.26 -3.08
C VAL A 621 -10.76 -33.83 -3.04
N ASP A 622 -11.65 -34.76 -3.37
CA ASP A 622 -13.10 -34.62 -3.21
C ASP A 622 -13.49 -33.95 -1.87
N GLN A 623 -14.31 -32.89 -1.96
CA GLN A 623 -14.98 -32.12 -0.87
C GLN A 623 -14.29 -30.80 -0.46
N VAL A 624 -14.75 -29.69 -1.06
CA VAL A 624 -14.92 -28.36 -0.43
C VAL A 624 -13.65 -27.69 0.14
N THR A 625 -12.74 -27.24 -0.73
CA THR A 625 -11.87 -26.09 -0.43
C THR A 625 -12.72 -24.82 -0.63
N MET A 626 -13.17 -24.21 0.46
CA MET A 626 -13.96 -22.97 0.38
C MET A 626 -13.02 -21.78 0.08
N PRO A 627 -13.40 -20.83 -0.79
CA PRO A 627 -12.73 -19.53 -0.86
C PRO A 627 -12.91 -18.81 0.48
N TRP A 628 -11.83 -18.24 1.04
CA TRP A 628 -11.76 -17.40 2.26
C TRP A 628 -13.02 -17.47 3.13
N VAL A 629 -13.06 -18.42 4.07
CA VAL A 629 -14.18 -18.54 5.02
C VAL A 629 -13.70 -18.31 6.44
N GLY A 630 -14.32 -17.35 7.10
CA GLY A 630 -14.10 -17.01 8.49
C GLY A 630 -12.72 -16.41 8.71
N SER A 631 -12.66 -15.08 8.70
CA SER A 631 -11.48 -14.40 9.18
C SER A 631 -11.32 -14.60 10.68
N ALA A 632 -10.08 -14.61 11.13
CA ALA A 632 -9.77 -14.45 12.53
C ALA A 632 -10.42 -13.16 13.02
N LEU A 633 -10.96 -13.24 14.23
CA LEU A 633 -11.40 -12.04 14.90
C LEU A 633 -10.17 -11.14 15.20
N HIS A 634 -8.97 -11.73 15.44
CA HIS A 634 -7.72 -11.00 15.70
C HIS A 634 -6.82 -10.99 14.45
N ASN A 635 -7.06 -10.02 13.57
CA ASN A 635 -6.14 -9.67 12.48
C ASN A 635 -5.13 -8.64 12.97
N SER A 636 -4.00 -8.51 12.28
CA SER A 636 -2.88 -7.70 12.79
C SER A 636 -2.29 -6.80 11.72
N VAL A 637 -2.03 -5.55 12.11
CA VAL A 637 -1.07 -4.71 11.41
C VAL A 637 0.33 -5.22 11.75
N ILE A 638 1.19 -5.24 10.75
CA ILE A 638 2.61 -5.51 10.89
C ILE A 638 3.31 -4.16 10.68
N GLY A 639 4.46 -3.96 11.31
CA GLY A 639 5.32 -2.82 11.01
C GLY A 639 5.83 -2.90 9.58
N ASP A 640 7.11 -2.62 9.39
CA ASP A 640 7.75 -2.78 8.08
C ASP A 640 8.54 -4.11 8.09
N LEU A 641 7.95 -5.17 7.53
CA LEU A 641 8.55 -6.52 7.53
C LEU A 641 9.78 -6.58 6.63
N ASN A 642 9.80 -5.78 5.56
CA ASN A 642 10.78 -5.91 4.50
C ASN A 642 11.79 -4.75 4.39
N GLY A 643 11.60 -3.70 5.20
CA GLY A 643 12.42 -2.50 5.22
C GLY A 643 12.14 -1.52 4.06
N ASP A 644 10.98 -1.60 3.40
CA ASP A 644 10.62 -0.73 2.27
C ASP A 644 9.99 0.61 2.67
N GLY A 645 9.78 0.80 3.97
CA GLY A 645 9.30 2.04 4.58
C GLY A 645 7.78 2.17 4.64
N VAL A 646 7.02 1.13 4.28
CA VAL A 646 5.58 1.07 4.53
C VAL A 646 5.23 -0.13 5.42
N GLY A 647 4.01 -0.12 5.95
CA GLY A 647 3.48 -1.17 6.79
C GLY A 647 2.94 -2.35 6.01
N ASP A 648 2.84 -3.46 6.73
CA ASP A 648 2.29 -4.73 6.23
C ASP A 648 1.12 -5.17 7.10
N PHE A 649 0.46 -6.27 6.76
CA PHE A 649 -0.61 -6.81 7.60
C PHE A 649 -0.81 -8.30 7.43
N ALA A 650 -1.45 -8.91 8.42
CA ALA A 650 -1.80 -10.31 8.42
C ALA A 650 -3.28 -10.51 8.76
N ILE A 651 -3.89 -11.41 8.01
CA ILE A 651 -5.27 -11.84 8.20
C ILE A 651 -5.27 -13.33 8.48
N GLY A 652 -5.93 -13.73 9.56
CA GLY A 652 -6.11 -15.14 9.86
C GLY A 652 -7.35 -15.66 9.17
N GLU A 653 -7.33 -16.93 8.79
CA GLU A 653 -8.50 -17.66 8.29
C GLU A 653 -8.63 -18.94 9.11
N ASN A 654 -9.65 -18.98 9.97
CA ASN A 654 -9.72 -19.99 11.03
C ASN A 654 -11.03 -20.81 11.05
N VAL A 655 -11.97 -20.60 10.11
CA VAL A 655 -13.25 -21.33 10.09
C VAL A 655 -13.67 -21.79 8.69
N GLY A 656 -13.50 -23.08 8.40
CA GLY A 656 -14.59 -23.87 7.80
C GLY A 656 -15.49 -24.38 8.94
N GLY A 657 -16.81 -24.48 8.76
CA GLY A 657 -17.74 -24.96 9.81
C GLY A 657 -17.33 -26.26 10.55
N GLU A 658 -18.08 -26.66 11.58
CA GLU A 658 -17.72 -27.81 12.47
C GLU A 658 -17.54 -29.19 11.78
N ASN A 659 -17.69 -29.28 10.46
CA ASN A 659 -17.55 -30.50 9.65
C ASN A 659 -16.59 -30.36 8.45
N VAL A 660 -15.69 -29.36 8.42
CA VAL A 660 -14.71 -29.20 7.33
C VAL A 660 -13.31 -29.58 7.81
N ASP A 661 -12.59 -30.35 6.99
CA ASP A 661 -11.20 -30.80 7.18
C ASP A 661 -10.24 -29.66 6.75
N TYR A 662 -10.28 -28.55 7.49
CA TYR A 662 -9.48 -27.36 7.20
C TYR A 662 -8.85 -26.82 8.49
N ASP A 663 -7.52 -26.81 8.55
CA ASP A 663 -6.77 -26.47 9.76
C ASP A 663 -6.59 -24.98 9.98
N GLY A 664 -6.92 -24.14 9.00
CA GLY A 664 -6.71 -22.70 9.03
C GLY A 664 -5.37 -22.25 8.46
N ARG A 665 -5.26 -20.95 8.14
CA ARG A 665 -4.04 -20.29 7.65
C ARG A 665 -3.90 -18.88 8.20
N ALA A 666 -2.70 -18.33 8.09
CA ALA A 666 -2.43 -16.91 8.25
C ALA A 666 -1.91 -16.38 6.91
N VAL A 667 -2.54 -15.34 6.38
CA VAL A 667 -2.15 -14.71 5.13
C VAL A 667 -1.51 -13.38 5.46
N VAL A 668 -0.24 -13.23 5.11
CA VAL A 668 0.57 -12.03 5.31
C VAL A 668 0.72 -11.33 3.98
N ILE A 669 0.43 -10.03 3.95
CA ILE A 669 0.43 -9.18 2.77
C ILE A 669 1.47 -8.06 2.99
N TRP A 670 2.50 -7.98 2.13
CA TRP A 670 3.66 -7.10 2.31
C TRP A 670 4.29 -6.59 1.00
#